data_AF-A0A1C6HHT4-F1
#
_entry.id   AF-A0A1C6HHT4-F1
#
_cell.length_a   1.000
_cell.length_b   1.000
_cell.length_c   1.000
_cell.angle_alpha   90.00
_cell.angle_beta   90.00
_cell.angle_gamma   90.00
#
_symmetry.space_group_name_H-M   'P 1'
#
loop_
_entity.id
_entity.type
_entity.pdbx_description
1 polymer ?
#
loop_
_entity_poly.entity_id
_entity_poly.type
_entity_poly.pdbx_seq_one_letter_code
_entity_poly.pdbx_strand_id
1 'polypeptide(L)'
;MEKRKLKKMKVLEPSKEMVLAAESDIPVIGNMAYERMKYPIGLFIQAEMDENILKIGFFITDILTAGGRRPLYTLFIDKAKDCFIGYDYRLKGWTNKMLDKIEWPSGIKYSHAWCAANSLDQIWEILGEEYKKDNVYYAILQFEEGVRRRKRIQKNRLRTQTWDQVMNCVKNTPKDWDRWMKKVGITQNYIFYKYSRKESMTGYCTWCEKNVPVKAVKHNKTGKCPNCGHKIQYKAIGKQRMVSSREETAYLLQTCGQNFVVREFRASVKYDMLAYTKPIYNWWEQRRFVYDTDLNKKEFYYGYYRGTDEHRWIQGELYPNRPYYWGYEPRYPGRIYKKSLHGIQNKQFRRSGFYELIRKSEKIEPIYYLDRLSWYPYFEQLAKAGLDQLVDDILSTGTSIYFQEADSLGHALGIDKFRLNRLRNNKGGRIFLEWLIFEKGLGKVIKDDVIAWFSKCKINPTELSFILDRMSPEQIKNYLEKQAEESEKKPKDLVGTWKDYLDMAEKLGLNVKDSIVYRVRKLELRHNEVIQMLKDKEMDLKADEIVEKFPTIEAVCESLKKYEYKNQKYQIVAPRSVRDIFVEGNELKHCITGKETYFDRMAKQESYLLFLRKTDTPEKPYYTLEVEPDGTVRQKRTYFDRQNPDIEEAKKFLVKWQEQLVRKLNKEDKILSLKSRDLRKKEIKDLRKKKVKVNGFGFTGKLLADILEEDLMENAA
;
A
#
# COMPACT_ATOMS: atom_id res chain seq x y z
N MET A 1 -26.51 -0.39 47.25
CA MET A 1 -27.59 -0.94 48.11
C MET A 1 -27.02 -2.08 48.93
N GLU A 2 -27.38 -2.17 50.21
CA GLU A 2 -26.85 -3.20 51.11
C GLU A 2 -27.58 -4.54 50.92
N LYS A 3 -26.95 -5.46 50.18
CA LYS A 3 -27.50 -6.78 49.86
C LYS A 3 -28.00 -7.57 51.07
N ARG A 4 -27.30 -7.46 52.22
CA ARG A 4 -27.70 -8.13 53.48
C ARG A 4 -29.02 -7.59 54.02
N LYS A 5 -29.27 -6.27 53.89
CA LYS A 5 -30.53 -5.63 54.28
C LYS A 5 -31.65 -6.04 53.33
N LEU A 6 -31.42 -5.96 52.01
CA LEU A 6 -32.40 -6.35 51.00
C LEU A 6 -32.82 -7.83 51.10
N LYS A 7 -31.91 -8.73 51.46
CA LYS A 7 -32.23 -10.17 51.64
C LYS A 7 -33.15 -10.44 52.84
N LYS A 8 -33.18 -9.54 53.84
CA LYS A 8 -34.05 -9.65 55.01
C LYS A 8 -35.45 -9.06 54.77
N MET A 9 -35.64 -8.28 53.70
CA MET A 9 -36.94 -7.76 53.33
C MET A 9 -37.90 -8.89 52.96
N LYS A 10 -39.19 -8.69 53.23
CA LYS A 10 -40.22 -9.66 52.87
C LYS A 10 -40.21 -9.88 51.35
N VAL A 11 -40.15 -11.15 50.94
CA VAL A 11 -40.25 -11.55 49.52
C VAL A 11 -41.65 -11.23 49.03
N LEU A 12 -41.75 -10.63 47.84
CA LEU A 12 -43.03 -10.34 47.19
C LEU A 12 -43.76 -11.65 46.88
N GLU A 13 -45.02 -11.72 47.26
CA GLU A 13 -45.92 -12.83 46.90
C GLU A 13 -46.98 -12.33 45.92
N PRO A 14 -47.42 -13.15 44.95
CA PRO A 14 -48.40 -12.74 43.96
C PRO A 14 -49.74 -12.43 44.62
N SER A 15 -50.40 -11.35 44.20
CA SER A 15 -51.75 -11.03 44.64
C SER A 15 -52.75 -12.09 44.15
N LYS A 16 -53.90 -12.20 44.82
CA LYS A 16 -54.97 -13.12 44.38
C LYS A 16 -55.41 -12.83 42.94
N GLU A 17 -55.49 -11.55 42.57
CA GLU A 17 -55.81 -11.09 41.22
C GLU A 17 -54.76 -11.53 40.19
N MET A 18 -53.46 -11.43 40.52
CA MET A 18 -52.38 -11.89 39.65
C MET A 18 -52.47 -13.40 39.39
N VAL A 19 -52.78 -14.18 40.43
CA VAL A 19 -52.92 -15.64 40.31
C VAL A 19 -54.10 -16.00 39.40
N LEU A 20 -55.26 -15.36 39.61
CA LEU A 20 -56.44 -15.56 38.76
C LEU A 20 -56.18 -15.17 37.30
N ALA A 21 -55.47 -14.06 37.07
CA ALA A 21 -55.09 -13.61 35.74
C ALA A 21 -54.11 -14.59 35.05
N ALA A 22 -53.18 -15.17 35.81
CA ALA A 22 -52.26 -16.20 35.29
C ALA A 22 -52.95 -17.54 35.00
N GLU A 23 -53.90 -17.96 35.84
CA GLU A 23 -54.73 -19.16 35.60
C GLU A 23 -55.60 -19.03 34.34
N SER A 24 -55.98 -17.78 33.99
CA SER A 24 -56.74 -17.46 32.78
C SER A 24 -55.88 -17.21 31.53
N ASP A 25 -54.55 -17.14 31.67
CA ASP A 25 -53.60 -16.88 30.58
C ASP A 25 -53.28 -18.19 29.87
N ILE A 26 -54.15 -18.62 28.96
CA ILE A 26 -54.02 -19.88 28.23
C ILE A 26 -52.97 -19.73 27.11
N PRO A 27 -51.99 -20.64 27.00
CA PRO A 27 -50.96 -20.54 25.98
C PRO A 27 -51.51 -20.78 24.58
N VAL A 28 -51.09 -19.96 23.62
CA VAL A 28 -51.34 -20.15 22.19
C VAL A 28 -50.17 -20.92 21.59
N ILE A 29 -50.48 -22.05 20.94
CA ILE A 29 -49.52 -22.86 20.19
C ILE A 29 -49.58 -22.43 18.73
N GLY A 30 -48.42 -22.12 18.14
CA GLY A 30 -48.33 -21.80 16.72
C GLY A 30 -48.38 -23.06 15.84
N ASN A 31 -48.74 -22.89 14.56
CA ASN A 31 -48.92 -23.97 13.59
C ASN A 31 -47.62 -24.50 12.95
N MET A 32 -46.44 -23.95 13.25
CA MET A 32 -45.16 -24.39 12.68
C MET A 32 -44.29 -25.14 13.68
N ALA A 33 -43.50 -26.12 13.21
CA ALA A 33 -42.68 -27.02 14.03
C ALA A 33 -41.63 -26.34 14.94
N TYR A 34 -41.36 -25.05 14.75
CA TYR A 34 -40.45 -24.24 15.57
C TYR A 34 -41.16 -23.18 16.42
N GLU A 35 -42.50 -23.11 16.36
CA GLU A 35 -43.28 -22.18 17.15
C GLU A 35 -43.43 -22.69 18.59
N ARG A 36 -42.77 -21.98 19.50
CA ARG A 36 -42.84 -22.24 20.95
C ARG A 36 -44.22 -21.86 21.49
N MET A 37 -44.64 -22.55 22.55
CA MET A 37 -45.80 -22.18 23.36
C MET A 37 -45.67 -20.72 23.82
N LYS A 38 -46.66 -19.87 23.50
CA LYS A 38 -46.63 -18.43 23.83
C LYS A 38 -47.85 -18.05 24.64
N TYR A 39 -47.59 -17.48 25.81
CA TYR A 39 -48.62 -16.87 26.63
C TYR A 39 -48.99 -15.47 26.09
N PRO A 40 -50.28 -15.14 25.97
CA PRO A 40 -50.73 -13.77 25.67
C PRO A 40 -50.12 -12.73 26.61
N ILE A 41 -50.11 -12.99 27.92
CA ILE A 41 -49.52 -12.14 28.96
C ILE A 41 -48.10 -12.63 29.30
N GLY A 42 -47.95 -13.86 29.82
CA GLY A 42 -46.65 -14.51 30.05
C GLY A 42 -45.78 -13.95 31.19
N LEU A 43 -45.88 -12.65 31.46
CA LEU A 43 -45.11 -11.92 32.47
C LEU A 43 -46.03 -11.08 33.34
N PHE A 44 -45.93 -11.29 34.64
CA PHE A 44 -46.71 -10.59 35.65
C PHE A 44 -45.77 -9.80 36.56
N ILE A 45 -46.14 -8.55 36.84
CA ILE A 45 -45.35 -7.61 37.62
C ILE A 45 -46.13 -7.21 38.86
N GLN A 46 -45.48 -7.32 40.02
CA GLN A 46 -46.00 -6.80 41.28
C GLN A 46 -44.96 -5.90 41.91
N ALA A 47 -45.41 -4.80 42.50
CA ALA A 47 -44.55 -3.88 43.23
C ALA A 47 -45.09 -3.59 44.63
N GLU A 48 -44.15 -3.34 45.54
CA GLU A 48 -44.40 -2.92 46.91
C GLU A 48 -43.27 -1.97 47.35
N MET A 49 -43.65 -0.90 48.02
CA MET A 49 -42.72 -0.01 48.71
C MET A 49 -42.32 -0.56 50.08
N ASP A 50 -41.02 -0.61 50.34
CA ASP A 50 -40.46 -1.08 51.62
C ASP A 50 -39.23 -0.22 51.99
N GLU A 51 -39.32 0.50 53.11
CA GLU A 51 -38.26 1.37 53.64
C GLU A 51 -37.56 2.26 52.57
N ASN A 52 -38.36 2.92 51.72
CA ASN A 52 -37.96 3.79 50.59
C ASN A 52 -37.34 3.06 49.37
N ILE A 53 -37.47 1.75 49.31
CA ILE A 53 -37.03 0.93 48.17
C ILE A 53 -38.26 0.36 47.49
N LEU A 54 -38.40 0.66 46.19
CA LEU A 54 -39.42 0.02 45.36
C LEU A 54 -38.94 -1.38 45.01
N LYS A 55 -39.63 -2.40 45.53
CA LYS A 55 -39.41 -3.80 45.16
C LYS A 55 -40.35 -4.12 44.02
N ILE A 56 -39.83 -4.69 42.93
CA ILE A 56 -40.61 -5.11 41.77
C ILE A 56 -40.33 -6.60 41.52
N GLY A 57 -41.33 -7.43 41.74
CA GLY A 57 -41.30 -8.87 41.50
C GLY A 57 -41.82 -9.20 40.12
N PHE A 58 -41.08 -10.02 39.39
CA PHE A 58 -41.44 -10.52 38.07
C PHE A 58 -41.77 -12.01 38.18
N PHE A 59 -43.02 -12.34 37.85
CA PHE A 59 -43.60 -13.67 37.93
C PHE A 59 -43.96 -14.15 36.52
N ILE A 60 -43.87 -15.46 36.28
CA ILE A 60 -44.12 -16.07 34.97
C ILE A 60 -45.34 -16.99 35.09
N THR A 61 -46.17 -17.03 34.05
CA THR A 61 -47.43 -17.81 34.02
C THR A 61 -47.22 -19.25 34.45
N ASP A 62 -46.27 -19.98 33.84
CA ASP A 62 -45.97 -21.39 34.14
C ASP A 62 -45.73 -21.68 35.61
N ILE A 63 -45.05 -20.77 36.31
CA ILE A 63 -44.71 -20.94 37.72
C ILE A 63 -45.92 -20.66 38.59
N LEU A 64 -46.71 -19.63 38.25
CA LEU A 64 -47.90 -19.25 39.00
C LEU A 64 -48.99 -20.32 38.92
N THR A 65 -49.23 -20.88 37.73
CA THR A 65 -50.22 -21.93 37.49
C THR A 65 -49.80 -23.27 38.11
N ALA A 66 -48.50 -23.54 38.21
CA ALA A 66 -47.96 -24.68 38.96
C ALA A 66 -48.00 -24.51 40.48
N GLY A 67 -48.64 -23.45 41.01
CA GLY A 67 -48.75 -23.17 42.45
C GLY A 67 -47.54 -22.45 43.05
N GLY A 68 -46.56 -22.07 42.23
CA GLY A 68 -45.40 -21.29 42.66
C GLY A 68 -45.79 -19.87 43.06
N ARG A 69 -45.31 -19.42 44.22
CA ARG A 69 -45.62 -18.08 44.79
C ARG A 69 -44.40 -17.17 44.93
N ARG A 70 -43.23 -17.60 44.47
CA ARG A 70 -42.01 -16.78 44.50
C ARG A 70 -41.77 -16.13 43.13
N PRO A 71 -41.29 -14.88 43.08
CA PRO A 71 -40.91 -14.24 41.83
C PRO A 71 -39.70 -14.94 41.23
N LEU A 72 -39.61 -14.94 39.89
CA LEU A 72 -38.42 -15.40 39.18
C LEU A 72 -37.24 -14.46 39.43
N TYR A 73 -37.55 -13.16 39.45
CA TYR A 73 -36.60 -12.07 39.59
C TYR A 73 -37.24 -10.95 40.41
N THR A 74 -36.49 -10.36 41.34
CA THR A 74 -36.90 -9.12 42.02
C THR A 74 -35.90 -8.02 41.71
N LEU A 75 -36.41 -6.90 41.18
CA LEU A 75 -35.66 -5.65 41.02
C LEU A 75 -35.92 -4.77 42.23
N PHE A 76 -34.85 -4.20 42.80
CA PHE A 76 -34.92 -3.23 43.87
C PHE A 76 -34.45 -1.89 43.34
N ILE A 77 -35.28 -0.85 43.46
CA ILE A 77 -34.99 0.51 43.02
C ILE A 77 -34.94 1.45 44.23
N ASP A 78 -33.83 2.15 44.39
CA ASP A 78 -33.67 3.28 45.31
C ASP A 78 -33.48 4.54 44.46
N LYS A 79 -34.58 5.26 44.23
CA LYS A 79 -34.58 6.46 43.38
C LYS A 79 -33.77 7.60 43.99
N ALA A 80 -33.82 7.77 45.31
CA ALA A 80 -33.07 8.82 46.00
C ALA A 80 -31.55 8.66 45.80
N LYS A 81 -31.05 7.42 45.80
CA LYS A 81 -29.64 7.10 45.50
C LYS A 81 -29.35 6.86 44.02
N ASP A 82 -30.33 7.09 43.14
CA ASP A 82 -30.25 6.85 41.70
C ASP A 82 -29.62 5.48 41.37
N CYS A 83 -30.16 4.41 41.99
CA CYS A 83 -29.57 3.08 41.86
C CYS A 83 -30.60 1.96 41.89
N PHE A 84 -30.21 0.83 41.31
CA PHE A 84 -30.99 -0.40 41.31
C PHE A 84 -30.08 -1.61 41.47
N ILE A 85 -30.65 -2.73 41.92
CA ILE A 85 -30.01 -4.04 41.93
C ILE A 85 -31.07 -5.13 41.78
N GLY A 86 -30.72 -6.21 41.09
CA GLY A 86 -31.57 -7.38 40.92
C GLY A 86 -31.18 -8.55 41.81
N TYR A 87 -32.16 -9.39 42.12
CA TYR A 87 -31.93 -10.73 42.69
C TYR A 87 -32.64 -11.77 41.81
N ASP A 88 -31.87 -12.70 41.24
CA ASP A 88 -32.39 -13.81 40.45
C ASP A 88 -32.55 -15.04 41.36
N TYR A 89 -33.79 -15.52 41.52
CA TYR A 89 -34.11 -16.62 42.42
C TYR A 89 -33.71 -17.99 41.85
N ARG A 90 -33.59 -18.12 40.53
CA ARG A 90 -33.11 -19.36 39.89
C ARG A 90 -31.63 -19.53 40.16
N LEU A 91 -30.87 -18.44 39.97
CA LEU A 91 -29.43 -18.41 40.19
C LEU A 91 -29.04 -18.21 41.66
N LYS A 92 -30.01 -17.91 42.52
CA LYS A 92 -29.83 -17.58 43.94
C LYS A 92 -28.75 -16.51 44.15
N GLY A 93 -28.76 -15.49 43.28
CA GLY A 93 -27.65 -14.55 43.14
C GLY A 93 -28.07 -13.11 42.88
N TRP A 94 -27.27 -12.17 43.36
CA TRP A 94 -27.42 -10.75 43.07
C TRP A 94 -26.86 -10.40 41.71
N THR A 95 -27.55 -9.56 40.96
CA THR A 95 -27.13 -9.11 39.62
C THR A 95 -27.26 -7.60 39.46
N ASN A 96 -26.34 -7.02 38.67
CA ASN A 96 -26.38 -5.64 38.24
C ASN A 96 -26.83 -5.52 36.76
N LYS A 97 -27.32 -6.61 36.15
CA LYS A 97 -27.87 -6.59 34.80
C LYS A 97 -29.17 -5.76 34.78
N MET A 98 -29.41 -5.06 33.67
CA MET A 98 -30.71 -4.45 33.37
C MET A 98 -31.69 -5.52 32.91
N LEU A 99 -32.99 -5.22 32.91
CA LEU A 99 -34.06 -6.14 32.54
C LEU A 99 -33.87 -6.77 31.15
N ASP A 100 -33.36 -6.02 30.16
CA ASP A 100 -33.10 -6.50 28.80
C ASP A 100 -31.97 -7.56 28.72
N LYS A 101 -31.15 -7.68 29.77
CA LYS A 101 -30.07 -8.67 29.90
C LYS A 101 -30.42 -9.80 30.87
N ILE A 102 -31.60 -9.81 31.46
CA ILE A 102 -32.09 -10.93 32.26
C ILE A 102 -32.55 -12.05 31.32
N GLU A 103 -32.18 -13.29 31.64
CA GLU A 103 -32.59 -14.46 30.87
C GLU A 103 -34.02 -14.80 31.23
N TRP A 104 -34.98 -14.41 30.39
CA TRP A 104 -36.40 -14.75 30.60
C TRP A 104 -36.75 -16.10 29.94
N PRO A 105 -37.72 -16.86 30.49
CA PRO A 105 -38.27 -18.03 29.79
C PRO A 105 -38.72 -17.70 28.37
N SER A 106 -38.59 -18.67 27.46
CA SER A 106 -38.94 -18.44 26.06
C SER A 106 -40.44 -18.24 25.87
N GLY A 107 -40.82 -17.30 25.01
CA GLY A 107 -42.22 -17.07 24.66
C GLY A 107 -42.88 -15.87 25.35
N ILE A 108 -42.16 -15.18 26.24
CA ILE A 108 -42.64 -13.98 26.93
C ILE A 108 -42.74 -12.78 25.97
N LYS A 109 -43.89 -12.09 26.00
CA LYS A 109 -44.13 -10.82 25.29
C LYS A 109 -44.08 -9.65 26.28
N TYR A 110 -42.93 -8.98 26.36
CA TYR A 110 -42.73 -7.86 27.31
C TYR A 110 -43.74 -6.72 27.16
N SER A 111 -44.23 -6.46 25.94
CA SER A 111 -45.25 -5.43 25.66
C SER A 111 -46.62 -5.71 26.26
N HIS A 112 -46.88 -6.94 26.70
CA HIS A 112 -48.16 -7.35 27.30
C HIS A 112 -48.02 -7.72 28.77
N ALA A 113 -46.93 -7.32 29.42
CA ALA A 113 -46.74 -7.58 30.84
C ALA A 113 -47.93 -7.04 31.65
N TRP A 114 -48.53 -7.90 32.47
CA TRP A 114 -49.65 -7.53 33.34
C TRP A 114 -49.13 -6.97 34.66
N CYS A 115 -49.78 -5.93 35.18
CA CYS A 115 -49.46 -5.34 36.48
C CYS A 115 -50.75 -4.91 37.18
N ALA A 116 -50.86 -5.24 38.46
CA ALA A 116 -51.99 -4.79 39.28
C ALA A 116 -52.00 -3.26 39.39
N ALA A 117 -53.20 -2.64 39.45
CA ALA A 117 -53.36 -1.18 39.46
C ALA A 117 -52.57 -0.50 40.60
N ASN A 118 -52.67 -1.02 41.83
CA ASN A 118 -51.92 -0.50 42.98
C ASN A 118 -50.39 -0.58 42.78
N SER A 119 -49.89 -1.70 42.21
CA SER A 119 -48.46 -1.82 41.88
C SER A 119 -48.04 -0.86 40.77
N LEU A 120 -48.91 -0.63 39.79
CA LEU A 120 -48.68 0.30 38.70
C LEU A 120 -48.58 1.74 39.22
N ASP A 121 -49.49 2.15 40.11
CA ASP A 121 -49.48 3.47 40.75
C ASP A 121 -48.20 3.71 41.55
N GLN A 122 -47.76 2.73 42.34
CA GLN A 122 -46.49 2.80 43.09
C GLN A 122 -45.27 2.90 42.16
N ILE A 123 -45.25 2.13 41.07
CA ILE A 123 -44.17 2.22 40.08
C ILE A 123 -44.16 3.62 39.45
N TRP A 124 -45.32 4.20 39.13
CA TRP A 124 -45.40 5.53 38.53
C TRP A 124 -45.06 6.67 39.47
N GLU A 125 -45.50 6.60 40.72
CA GLU A 125 -45.12 7.56 41.76
C GLU A 125 -43.59 7.59 41.92
N ILE A 126 -42.96 6.42 41.97
CA ILE A 126 -41.52 6.32 42.12
C ILE A 126 -40.80 6.66 40.83
N LEU A 127 -41.08 6.07 39.68
CA LEU A 127 -40.31 6.35 38.46
C LEU A 127 -40.49 7.82 38.03
N GLY A 128 -41.70 8.36 38.14
CA GLY A 128 -42.08 9.70 37.68
C GLY A 128 -42.66 9.70 36.26
N GLU A 129 -43.39 10.75 35.93
CA GLU A 129 -44.18 10.81 34.68
C GLU A 129 -43.34 10.75 33.40
N GLU A 130 -42.08 11.17 33.45
CA GLU A 130 -41.13 11.13 32.32
C GLU A 130 -40.84 9.73 31.78
N TYR A 131 -41.14 8.68 32.57
CA TYR A 131 -40.99 7.29 32.16
C TYR A 131 -42.34 6.61 31.83
N LYS A 132 -43.48 7.30 31.94
CA LYS A 132 -44.78 6.71 31.56
C LYS A 132 -44.74 6.31 30.07
N LYS A 133 -44.94 5.02 29.82
CA LYS A 133 -44.94 4.38 28.50
C LYS A 133 -46.17 3.49 28.38
N ASP A 134 -46.46 3.05 27.15
CA ASP A 134 -47.59 2.15 26.85
C ASP A 134 -47.53 0.82 27.63
N ASN A 135 -46.35 0.43 28.14
CA ASN A 135 -46.19 -0.75 28.99
C ASN A 135 -45.18 -0.52 30.13
N VAL A 136 -45.52 -1.03 31.32
CA VAL A 136 -44.74 -0.89 32.57
C VAL A 136 -43.32 -1.46 32.50
N TYR A 137 -43.10 -2.56 31.77
CA TYR A 137 -41.78 -3.18 31.63
C TYR A 137 -40.80 -2.23 30.94
N TYR A 138 -41.21 -1.61 29.83
CA TYR A 138 -40.35 -0.70 29.08
C TYR A 138 -40.06 0.59 29.84
N ALA A 139 -40.99 1.04 30.67
CA ALA A 139 -40.75 2.18 31.55
C ALA A 139 -39.67 1.91 32.61
N ILE A 140 -39.72 0.72 33.24
CA ILE A 140 -38.69 0.29 34.19
C ILE A 140 -37.33 0.18 33.49
N LEU A 141 -37.30 -0.43 32.31
CA LEU A 141 -36.06 -0.54 31.51
C LEU A 141 -35.49 0.83 31.16
N GLN A 142 -36.31 1.78 30.72
CA GLN A 142 -35.88 3.14 30.41
C GLN A 142 -35.33 3.87 31.65
N PHE A 143 -35.92 3.64 32.82
CA PHE A 143 -35.37 4.15 34.08
C PHE A 143 -33.98 3.55 34.37
N GLU A 144 -33.82 2.23 34.25
CA GLU A 144 -32.52 1.56 34.44
C GLU A 144 -31.47 2.11 33.47
N GLU A 145 -31.83 2.32 32.19
CA GLU A 145 -30.97 2.96 31.20
C GLU A 145 -30.58 4.38 31.62
N GLY A 146 -31.55 5.17 32.12
CA GLY A 146 -31.33 6.52 32.66
C GLY A 146 -30.34 6.53 33.82
N VAL A 147 -30.50 5.64 34.80
CA VAL A 147 -29.58 5.45 35.93
C VAL A 147 -28.16 5.14 35.43
N ARG A 148 -28.03 4.21 34.47
CA ARG A 148 -26.73 3.82 33.91
C ARG A 148 -26.09 4.96 33.12
N ARG A 149 -26.90 5.72 32.38
CA ARG A 149 -26.48 6.92 31.65
C ARG A 149 -25.93 7.97 32.60
N ARG A 150 -26.67 8.36 33.65
CA ARG A 150 -26.24 9.34 34.66
C ARG A 150 -24.97 8.92 35.37
N LYS A 151 -24.86 7.66 35.80
CA LYS A 151 -23.63 7.12 36.41
C LYS A 151 -22.42 7.16 35.47
N ARG A 152 -22.63 6.85 34.19
CA ARG A 152 -21.58 6.92 33.17
C ARG A 152 -21.12 8.36 32.97
N ILE A 153 -22.04 9.31 32.83
CA ILE A 153 -21.74 10.75 32.74
C ILE A 153 -20.93 11.19 33.96
N GLN A 154 -21.39 10.86 35.17
CA GLN A 154 -20.71 11.23 36.41
C GLN A 154 -19.30 10.61 36.52
N LYS A 155 -19.14 9.34 36.17
CA LYS A 155 -17.82 8.68 36.12
C LYS A 155 -16.86 9.37 35.15
N ASN A 156 -17.37 9.89 34.03
CA ASN A 156 -16.57 10.56 33.02
C ASN A 156 -16.42 12.07 33.23
N ARG A 157 -17.10 12.64 34.23
CA ARG A 157 -17.23 14.08 34.44
C ARG A 157 -15.89 14.78 34.60
N LEU A 158 -14.97 14.22 35.41
CA LEU A 158 -13.64 14.80 35.60
C LEU A 158 -12.90 14.89 34.26
N ARG A 159 -12.89 13.79 33.49
CA ARG A 159 -12.27 13.74 32.16
C ARG A 159 -12.89 14.75 31.20
N THR A 160 -14.21 14.82 31.11
CA THR A 160 -14.87 15.77 30.20
C THR A 160 -14.68 17.23 30.64
N GLN A 161 -14.65 17.51 31.95
CA GLN A 161 -14.37 18.85 32.47
C GLN A 161 -12.97 19.32 32.08
N THR A 162 -11.96 18.43 32.12
CA THR A 162 -10.61 18.80 31.64
C THR A 162 -10.59 19.14 30.16
N TRP A 163 -11.40 18.45 29.34
CA TRP A 163 -11.54 18.78 27.92
C TRP A 163 -12.24 20.13 27.73
N ASP A 164 -13.32 20.37 28.46
CA ASP A 164 -14.10 21.60 28.39
C ASP A 164 -13.28 22.83 28.81
N GLN A 165 -12.45 22.70 29.85
CA GLN A 165 -11.53 23.77 30.26
C GLN A 165 -10.60 24.20 29.13
N VAL A 166 -10.05 23.23 28.37
CA VAL A 166 -9.24 23.53 27.19
C VAL A 166 -10.07 24.15 26.08
N MET A 167 -11.27 23.60 25.80
CA MET A 167 -12.13 24.11 24.73
C MET A 167 -12.68 25.50 25.00
N ASN A 168 -12.92 25.87 26.26
CA ASN A 168 -13.34 27.21 26.67
C ASN A 168 -12.30 28.29 26.37
N CYS A 169 -11.01 27.91 26.25
CA CYS A 169 -9.95 28.82 25.85
C CYS A 169 -9.89 29.06 24.33
N VAL A 170 -10.56 28.22 23.53
CA VAL A 170 -10.56 28.31 22.07
C VAL A 170 -11.54 29.36 21.61
N LYS A 171 -11.04 30.39 20.93
CA LYS A 171 -11.86 31.50 20.40
C LYS A 171 -12.72 31.04 19.21
N ASN A 172 -13.82 31.76 18.99
CA ASN A 172 -14.63 31.63 17.77
C ASN A 172 -13.81 31.94 16.51
N THR A 173 -14.31 31.50 15.36
CA THR A 173 -13.70 31.82 14.07
C THR A 173 -13.74 33.34 13.80
N PRO A 174 -12.79 33.90 13.03
CA PRO A 174 -12.80 35.31 12.65
C PRO A 174 -14.11 35.75 11.95
N LYS A 175 -14.49 37.03 12.08
CA LYS A 175 -15.73 37.58 11.48
C LYS A 175 -15.81 37.39 9.95
N ASP A 176 -14.66 37.42 9.25
CA ASP A 176 -14.58 37.23 7.80
C ASP A 176 -14.28 35.77 7.39
N TRP A 177 -14.33 34.82 8.34
CA TRP A 177 -14.01 33.41 8.10
C TRP A 177 -14.83 32.79 6.97
N ASP A 178 -16.14 32.97 6.97
CA ASP A 178 -17.03 32.38 5.95
C ASP A 178 -16.69 32.91 4.55
N ARG A 179 -16.43 34.22 4.44
CA ARG A 179 -15.99 34.84 3.18
C ARG A 179 -14.64 34.27 2.76
N TRP A 180 -13.71 34.12 3.71
CA TRP A 180 -12.40 33.54 3.44
C TRP A 180 -12.49 32.06 3.05
N MET A 181 -13.39 31.26 3.62
CA MET A 181 -13.60 29.88 3.22
C MET A 181 -14.12 29.78 1.79
N LYS A 182 -15.13 30.59 1.45
CA LYS A 182 -15.73 30.62 0.10
C LYS A 182 -14.76 31.10 -0.98
N LYS A 183 -13.85 32.02 -0.66
CA LYS A 183 -12.92 32.63 -1.64
C LYS A 183 -11.49 32.10 -1.54
N VAL A 184 -11.04 31.55 -0.43
CA VAL A 184 -9.64 31.13 -0.29
C VAL A 184 -9.58 29.66 0.06
N GLY A 185 -10.32 29.25 1.10
CA GLY A 185 -10.35 27.85 1.56
C GLY A 185 -10.71 26.85 0.46
N ILE A 186 -11.76 27.14 -0.31
CA ILE A 186 -12.20 26.33 -1.46
C ILE A 186 -11.67 26.96 -2.75
N THR A 187 -10.84 26.22 -3.47
CA THR A 187 -10.08 26.68 -4.64
C THR A 187 -10.70 26.28 -5.97
N GLN A 188 -11.55 25.26 -5.97
CA GLN A 188 -12.23 24.82 -7.19
C GLN A 188 -13.40 25.74 -7.52
N ASN A 189 -13.26 26.43 -8.65
CA ASN A 189 -14.24 27.35 -9.17
C ASN A 189 -14.67 26.93 -10.57
N TYR A 190 -15.89 27.28 -10.94
CA TYR A 190 -16.51 26.84 -12.17
C TYR A 190 -17.04 28.00 -13.00
N ILE A 191 -17.17 27.76 -14.31
CA ILE A 191 -18.10 28.50 -15.14
C ILE A 191 -19.18 27.53 -15.60
N PHE A 192 -20.42 27.76 -15.16
CA PHE A 192 -21.59 27.01 -15.62
C PHE A 192 -22.16 27.65 -16.87
N TYR A 193 -22.40 26.89 -17.94
CA TYR A 193 -22.89 27.45 -19.19
C TYR A 193 -23.89 26.52 -19.86
N LYS A 194 -24.89 27.06 -20.55
CA LYS A 194 -25.81 26.28 -21.37
C LYS A 194 -25.19 26.08 -22.75
N TYR A 195 -25.06 24.85 -23.20
CA TYR A 195 -24.50 24.56 -24.52
C TYR A 195 -25.42 25.12 -25.62
N SER A 196 -24.82 25.79 -26.60
CA SER A 196 -25.49 26.28 -27.81
C SER A 196 -24.53 26.16 -29.00
N ARG A 197 -25.07 26.03 -30.21
CA ARG A 197 -24.29 26.07 -31.46
C ARG A 197 -23.83 27.49 -31.83
N LYS A 198 -24.24 28.52 -31.07
CA LYS A 198 -23.81 29.91 -31.26
C LYS A 198 -22.34 30.10 -30.92
N GLU A 199 -21.67 30.99 -31.64
CA GLU A 199 -20.25 31.31 -31.47
C GLU A 199 -19.93 31.93 -30.09
N SER A 200 -20.91 32.63 -29.50
CA SER A 200 -20.83 33.21 -28.16
C SER A 200 -22.00 32.74 -27.29
N MET A 201 -21.70 32.23 -26.09
CA MET A 201 -22.64 31.78 -25.07
C MET A 201 -22.48 32.61 -23.79
N THR A 202 -23.51 32.62 -22.94
CA THR A 202 -23.40 33.18 -21.58
C THR A 202 -23.15 32.05 -20.58
N GLY A 203 -22.17 32.24 -19.70
CA GLY A 203 -21.93 31.38 -18.55
C GLY A 203 -21.89 32.17 -17.25
N TYR A 204 -22.05 31.49 -16.12
CA TYR A 204 -21.99 32.07 -14.78
C TYR A 204 -20.71 31.64 -14.09
N CYS A 205 -19.88 32.59 -13.65
CA CYS A 205 -18.66 32.32 -12.93
C CYS A 205 -18.92 32.24 -11.43
N THR A 206 -18.58 31.11 -10.80
CA THR A 206 -18.78 30.91 -9.35
C THR A 206 -17.83 31.72 -8.47
N TRP A 207 -16.74 32.24 -9.04
CA TRP A 207 -15.77 33.04 -8.29
C TRP A 207 -16.20 34.50 -8.15
N CYS A 208 -16.43 35.19 -9.27
CA CYS A 208 -16.85 36.59 -9.25
C CYS A 208 -18.37 36.76 -9.19
N GLU A 209 -19.13 35.66 -9.26
CA GLU A 209 -20.59 35.61 -9.15
C GLU A 209 -21.30 36.46 -10.22
N LYS A 210 -20.70 36.55 -11.41
CA LYS A 210 -21.22 37.32 -12.55
C LYS A 210 -21.41 36.42 -13.77
N ASN A 211 -22.35 36.83 -14.62
CA ASN A 211 -22.48 36.29 -15.97
C ASN A 211 -21.32 36.80 -16.85
N VAL A 212 -20.76 35.90 -17.65
CA VAL A 212 -19.56 36.12 -18.45
C VAL A 212 -19.71 35.47 -19.84
N PRO A 213 -19.09 36.04 -20.88
CA PRO A 213 -19.10 35.43 -22.20
C PRO A 213 -18.27 34.14 -22.22
N VAL A 214 -18.71 33.14 -22.97
CA VAL A 214 -18.08 31.83 -23.13
C VAL A 214 -18.07 31.47 -24.61
N LYS A 215 -16.88 31.21 -25.18
CA LYS A 215 -16.71 30.92 -26.61
C LYS A 215 -15.98 29.59 -26.82
N ALA A 216 -16.54 28.71 -27.65
CA ALA A 216 -15.90 27.46 -28.13
C ALA A 216 -15.22 26.57 -27.05
N VAL A 217 -15.77 26.49 -25.83
CA VAL A 217 -15.19 25.66 -24.74
C VAL A 217 -15.88 24.30 -24.59
N LYS A 218 -15.07 23.28 -24.26
CA LYS A 218 -15.54 21.93 -23.95
C LYS A 218 -15.83 21.77 -22.44
N HIS A 219 -16.80 20.92 -22.11
CA HIS A 219 -17.08 20.51 -20.73
C HIS A 219 -15.82 19.92 -20.06
N ASN A 220 -15.62 20.21 -18.77
CA ASN A 220 -14.44 19.87 -17.96
C ASN A 220 -13.11 20.53 -18.33
N LYS A 221 -13.06 21.37 -19.38
CA LYS A 221 -11.84 22.11 -19.71
C LYS A 221 -11.53 23.14 -18.61
N THR A 222 -10.26 23.26 -18.25
CA THR A 222 -9.78 24.34 -17.36
C THR A 222 -9.49 25.60 -18.16
N GLY A 223 -9.75 26.77 -17.57
CA GLY A 223 -9.46 28.06 -18.18
C GLY A 223 -9.37 29.18 -17.14
N LYS A 224 -9.43 30.42 -17.62
CA LYS A 224 -9.52 31.62 -16.78
C LYS A 224 -10.86 32.31 -17.05
N CYS A 225 -11.48 32.85 -16.01
CA CYS A 225 -12.67 33.66 -16.17
C CYS A 225 -12.32 34.94 -16.97
N PRO A 226 -13.09 35.31 -18.02
CA PRO A 226 -12.79 36.50 -18.81
C PRO A 226 -13.08 37.81 -18.06
N ASN A 227 -13.90 37.78 -17.00
CA ASN A 227 -14.19 38.96 -16.19
C ASN A 227 -13.20 39.17 -15.03
N CYS A 228 -12.83 38.12 -14.31
CA CYS A 228 -11.99 38.24 -13.10
C CYS A 228 -10.62 37.57 -13.20
N GLY A 229 -10.30 36.91 -14.32
CA GLY A 229 -9.03 36.23 -14.55
C GLY A 229 -8.79 34.96 -13.71
N HIS A 230 -9.69 34.62 -12.77
CA HIS A 230 -9.51 33.51 -11.85
C HIS A 230 -9.52 32.16 -12.59
N LYS A 231 -8.70 31.20 -12.12
CA LYS A 231 -8.64 29.85 -12.68
C LYS A 231 -9.93 29.10 -12.39
N ILE A 232 -10.56 28.54 -13.41
CA ILE A 232 -11.86 27.87 -13.33
C ILE A 232 -11.89 26.59 -14.16
N GLN A 233 -12.94 25.79 -13.98
CA GLN A 233 -13.30 24.69 -14.86
C GLN A 233 -14.67 24.93 -15.49
N TYR A 234 -14.79 24.74 -16.81
CA TYR A 234 -16.07 24.89 -17.52
C TYR A 234 -16.97 23.67 -17.30
N LYS A 235 -18.25 23.91 -16.98
CA LYS A 235 -19.24 22.88 -16.70
C LYS A 235 -20.53 23.18 -17.48
N ALA A 236 -20.77 22.40 -18.54
CA ALA A 236 -22.01 22.48 -19.30
C ALA A 236 -23.23 22.05 -18.47
N ILE A 237 -24.25 22.91 -18.41
CA ILE A 237 -25.54 22.65 -17.77
C ILE A 237 -26.25 21.53 -18.53
N GLY A 238 -26.84 20.58 -17.82
CA GLY A 238 -27.55 19.42 -18.38
C GLY A 238 -26.69 18.16 -18.58
N LYS A 239 -25.36 18.24 -18.45
CA LYS A 239 -24.49 17.04 -18.47
C LYS A 239 -24.43 16.31 -17.12
N GLN A 240 -24.64 17.04 -16.03
CA GLN A 240 -24.66 16.49 -14.66
C GLN A 240 -25.70 17.26 -13.85
N ARG A 241 -26.42 16.59 -12.95
CA ARG A 241 -27.39 17.26 -12.06
C ARG A 241 -26.71 18.02 -10.92
N MET A 242 -25.70 17.39 -10.32
CA MET A 242 -24.94 17.93 -9.20
C MET A 242 -23.48 18.07 -9.58
N VAL A 243 -22.87 19.20 -9.24
CA VAL A 243 -21.42 19.41 -9.33
C VAL A 243 -20.91 19.71 -7.93
N SER A 244 -19.93 18.93 -7.48
CA SER A 244 -19.27 19.14 -6.18
C SER A 244 -17.80 19.46 -6.40
N SER A 245 -17.25 20.35 -5.57
CA SER A 245 -15.81 20.48 -5.45
C SER A 245 -15.22 19.23 -4.79
N ARG A 246 -13.93 19.02 -5.00
CA ARG A 246 -13.13 18.19 -4.11
C ARG A 246 -13.22 18.75 -2.70
N GLU A 247 -13.12 17.85 -1.73
CA GLU A 247 -12.93 18.24 -0.34
C GLU A 247 -11.52 18.79 -0.16
N GLU A 248 -11.40 19.96 0.44
CA GLU A 248 -10.14 20.63 0.73
C GLU A 248 -9.97 20.85 2.22
N THR A 249 -8.71 20.95 2.65
CA THR A 249 -8.35 21.21 4.04
C THR A 249 -7.99 22.68 4.23
N ALA A 250 -8.51 23.27 5.30
CA ALA A 250 -8.19 24.62 5.72
C ALA A 250 -7.78 24.63 7.19
N TYR A 251 -6.84 25.50 7.55
CA TYR A 251 -6.35 25.64 8.91
C TYR A 251 -6.54 27.05 9.45
N LEU A 252 -6.84 27.13 10.74
CA LEU A 252 -6.93 28.36 11.51
C LEU A 252 -6.07 28.22 12.76
N LEU A 253 -5.05 29.07 12.89
CA LEU A 253 -4.22 29.13 14.09
C LEU A 253 -4.62 30.34 14.91
N GLN A 254 -4.84 30.16 16.22
CA GLN A 254 -5.30 31.23 17.12
C GLN A 254 -4.67 31.07 18.51
N THR A 255 -4.64 32.17 19.27
CA THR A 255 -4.36 32.10 20.71
C THR A 255 -5.44 31.32 21.45
N CYS A 256 -5.02 30.56 22.46
CA CYS A 256 -5.86 29.71 23.29
C CYS A 256 -5.39 29.87 24.75
N GLY A 257 -5.83 30.91 25.45
CA GLY A 257 -5.21 31.30 26.73
C GLY A 257 -3.73 31.70 26.53
N GLN A 258 -2.83 31.12 27.34
CA GLN A 258 -1.36 31.24 27.15
C GLN A 258 -0.81 30.32 26.02
N ASN A 259 -1.64 29.38 25.57
CA ASN A 259 -1.33 28.39 24.55
C ASN A 259 -1.74 28.89 23.16
N PHE A 260 -1.55 28.07 22.13
CA PHE A 260 -2.18 28.27 20.83
C PHE A 260 -2.85 27.00 20.33
N VAL A 261 -3.81 27.16 19.42
CA VAL A 261 -4.54 26.05 18.82
C VAL A 261 -4.39 26.10 17.31
N VAL A 262 -4.13 24.94 16.70
CA VAL A 262 -4.28 24.71 15.27
C VAL A 262 -5.59 23.99 15.05
N ARG A 263 -6.52 24.62 14.34
CA ARG A 263 -7.85 24.10 14.04
C ARG A 263 -7.89 23.64 12.60
N GLU A 264 -8.31 22.41 12.37
CA GLU A 264 -8.43 21.82 11.04
C GLU A 264 -9.88 21.74 10.61
N PHE A 265 -10.14 22.23 9.39
CA PHE A 265 -11.44 22.23 8.75
C PHE A 265 -11.39 21.45 7.44
N ARG A 266 -12.46 20.71 7.18
CA ARG A 266 -12.75 20.14 5.86
C ARG A 266 -13.80 20.99 5.19
N ALA A 267 -13.64 21.26 3.90
CA ALA A 267 -14.51 22.16 3.17
C ALA A 267 -14.79 21.68 1.75
N SER A 268 -16.03 21.83 1.33
CA SER A 268 -16.48 21.56 -0.03
C SER A 268 -17.67 22.45 -0.37
N VAL A 269 -17.97 22.54 -1.67
CA VAL A 269 -19.16 23.22 -2.17
C VAL A 269 -19.90 22.32 -3.14
N LYS A 270 -21.24 22.34 -3.06
CA LYS A 270 -22.15 21.61 -3.95
C LYS A 270 -23.03 22.59 -4.70
N TYR A 271 -23.19 22.34 -5.99
CA TYR A 271 -24.04 23.10 -6.89
C TYR A 271 -25.10 22.17 -7.48
N ASP A 272 -26.38 22.50 -7.28
CA ASP A 272 -27.49 21.92 -8.06
C ASP A 272 -27.60 22.71 -9.37
N MET A 273 -27.54 22.03 -10.52
CA MET A 273 -27.61 22.70 -11.82
C MET A 273 -28.98 23.34 -12.12
N LEU A 274 -30.05 23.08 -11.35
CA LEU A 274 -31.28 23.88 -11.42
C LEU A 274 -31.15 25.24 -10.72
N ALA A 275 -30.26 25.35 -9.73
CA ALA A 275 -30.09 26.53 -8.89
C ALA A 275 -28.60 26.83 -8.65
N TYR A 276 -27.78 26.78 -9.72
CA TYR A 276 -26.31 26.83 -9.61
C TYR A 276 -25.76 28.17 -9.10
N THR A 277 -26.61 29.21 -9.02
CA THR A 277 -26.30 30.49 -8.39
C THR A 277 -26.49 30.50 -6.87
N LYS A 278 -27.10 29.44 -6.31
CA LYS A 278 -27.34 29.23 -4.87
C LYS A 278 -26.59 27.97 -4.37
N PRO A 279 -25.24 28.01 -4.32
CA PRO A 279 -24.45 26.88 -3.84
C PRO A 279 -24.70 26.55 -2.37
N ILE A 280 -24.59 25.26 -2.05
CA ILE A 280 -24.53 24.76 -0.68
C ILE A 280 -23.06 24.58 -0.31
N TYR A 281 -22.56 25.45 0.55
CA TYR A 281 -21.23 25.28 1.12
C TYR A 281 -21.31 24.38 2.36
N ASN A 282 -20.37 23.45 2.46
CA ASN A 282 -20.23 22.58 3.61
C ASN A 282 -18.80 22.66 4.14
N TRP A 283 -18.64 23.10 5.37
CA TRP A 283 -17.38 22.96 6.08
C TRP A 283 -17.65 22.68 7.56
N TRP A 284 -16.76 21.89 8.16
CA TRP A 284 -16.83 21.58 9.58
C TRP A 284 -15.43 21.52 10.16
N GLU A 285 -15.34 21.81 11.45
CA GLU A 285 -14.11 21.66 12.21
C GLU A 285 -13.99 20.19 12.63
N GLN A 286 -12.89 19.54 12.26
CA GLN A 286 -12.70 18.11 12.50
C GLN A 286 -11.74 17.84 13.65
N ARG A 287 -10.63 18.59 13.71
CA ARG A 287 -9.56 18.42 14.71
C ARG A 287 -9.11 19.76 15.29
N ARG A 288 -8.63 19.71 16.53
CA ARG A 288 -7.92 20.77 17.24
C ARG A 288 -6.63 20.22 17.81
N PHE A 289 -5.54 20.92 17.57
CA PHE A 289 -4.23 20.62 18.15
C PHE A 289 -3.83 21.79 19.04
N VAL A 290 -3.89 21.59 20.36
CA VAL A 290 -3.54 22.61 21.34
C VAL A 290 -2.09 22.41 21.74
N TYR A 291 -1.29 23.45 21.56
CA TYR A 291 0.13 23.46 21.89
C TYR A 291 0.38 24.37 23.08
N ASP A 292 1.06 23.84 24.09
CA ASP A 292 1.45 24.63 25.26
C ASP A 292 2.66 25.55 24.99
N THR A 293 3.17 26.18 26.04
CA THR A 293 4.33 27.07 25.98
C THR A 293 5.61 26.40 25.51
N ASP A 294 5.70 25.08 25.63
CA ASP A 294 6.87 24.27 25.28
C ASP A 294 6.65 23.45 24.00
N LEU A 295 5.59 23.76 23.25
CA LEU A 295 5.15 23.05 22.04
C LEU A 295 4.71 21.60 22.27
N ASN A 296 4.37 21.21 23.51
CA ASN A 296 3.72 19.91 23.72
C ASN A 296 2.29 19.95 23.16
N LYS A 297 1.96 18.91 22.39
CA LYS A 297 0.72 18.83 21.62
C LYS A 297 -0.33 18.00 22.35
N LYS A 298 -1.56 18.51 22.43
CA LYS A 298 -2.77 17.74 22.76
C LYS A 298 -3.73 17.77 21.58
N GLU A 299 -4.07 16.60 21.06
CA GLU A 299 -5.04 16.44 19.98
C GLU A 299 -6.46 16.24 20.53
N PHE A 300 -7.42 16.87 19.86
CA PHE A 300 -8.84 16.70 20.06
C PHE A 300 -9.55 16.55 18.72
N TYR A 301 -10.60 15.75 18.67
CA TYR A 301 -11.50 15.65 17.53
C TYR A 301 -12.96 15.85 17.97
N TYR A 302 -13.80 16.32 17.05
CA TYR A 302 -15.23 16.45 17.32
C TYR A 302 -15.96 15.15 16.96
N GLY A 303 -16.67 14.55 17.92
CA GLY A 303 -17.35 13.29 17.69
C GLY A 303 -18.30 12.88 18.82
N TYR A 304 -19.03 11.79 18.59
CA TYR A 304 -19.95 11.24 19.59
C TYR A 304 -19.17 10.49 20.69
N TYR A 305 -19.33 10.94 21.92
CA TYR A 305 -18.65 10.37 23.07
C TYR A 305 -19.60 9.51 23.91
N ARG A 306 -19.42 8.19 23.86
CA ARG A 306 -20.25 7.22 24.62
C ARG A 306 -20.28 7.47 26.13
N GLY A 307 -19.28 8.16 26.67
CA GLY A 307 -19.19 8.49 28.10
C GLY A 307 -20.21 9.55 28.56
N THR A 308 -20.67 10.42 27.66
CA THR A 308 -21.71 11.42 27.94
C THR A 308 -22.93 11.34 27.02
N ASP A 309 -22.91 10.48 26.01
CA ASP A 309 -24.04 10.28 25.08
C ASP A 309 -24.39 11.56 24.31
N GLU A 310 -23.36 12.29 23.90
CA GLU A 310 -23.49 13.53 23.12
C GLU A 310 -22.31 13.71 22.16
N HIS A 311 -22.45 14.60 21.18
CA HIS A 311 -21.35 15.04 20.34
C HIS A 311 -20.57 16.15 21.02
N ARG A 312 -19.25 15.99 21.13
CA ARG A 312 -18.37 16.98 21.76
C ARG A 312 -16.92 16.86 21.27
N TRP A 313 -16.07 17.76 21.75
CA TRP A 313 -14.61 17.63 21.60
C TRP A 313 -14.09 16.54 22.54
N ILE A 314 -13.42 15.55 21.95
CA ILE A 314 -12.86 14.38 22.62
C ILE A 314 -11.34 14.45 22.50
N GLN A 315 -10.63 14.34 23.61
CA GLN A 315 -9.17 14.26 23.57
C GLN A 315 -8.73 12.89 23.04
N GLY A 316 -7.87 12.90 22.05
CA GLY A 316 -7.36 11.70 21.40
C GLY A 316 -7.26 11.87 19.89
N GLU A 317 -6.85 10.79 19.25
CA GLU A 317 -6.66 10.73 17.81
C GLU A 317 -7.99 10.44 17.10
N LEU A 318 -8.16 11.07 15.94
CA LEU A 318 -9.30 10.78 15.08
C LEU A 318 -9.03 9.53 14.23
N TYR A 319 -9.88 8.52 14.41
CA TYR A 319 -9.92 7.33 13.57
C TYR A 319 -11.10 7.40 12.58
N PRO A 320 -10.92 6.99 11.31
CA PRO A 320 -11.97 6.93 10.33
C PRO A 320 -13.03 5.94 10.79
N ASN A 321 -14.30 6.35 10.72
CA ASN A 321 -15.43 5.46 10.97
C ASN A 321 -15.69 4.56 9.74
N ARG A 322 -14.71 3.70 9.40
CA ARG A 322 -14.77 2.79 8.25
C ARG A 322 -14.54 1.35 8.74
N PRO A 323 -15.48 0.41 8.52
CA PRO A 323 -15.41 -0.95 9.07
C PRO A 323 -14.17 -1.79 8.70
N TYR A 324 -13.35 -1.33 7.76
CA TYR A 324 -12.20 -2.05 7.22
C TYR A 324 -10.89 -1.24 7.22
N TYR A 325 -10.87 -0.06 7.84
CA TYR A 325 -9.67 0.80 7.91
C TYR A 325 -9.29 1.06 9.37
N TRP A 326 -8.26 0.35 9.84
CA TRP A 326 -7.66 0.49 11.18
C TRP A 326 -6.52 1.53 11.20
N GLY A 327 -6.61 2.59 10.39
CA GLY A 327 -5.56 3.61 10.28
C GLY A 327 -6.01 4.95 10.83
N TYR A 328 -5.09 5.79 11.31
CA TYR A 328 -5.36 7.17 11.69
C TYR A 328 -5.95 7.97 10.51
N GLU A 329 -6.91 8.87 10.74
CA GLU A 329 -7.45 9.73 9.69
C GLU A 329 -6.34 10.66 9.16
N PRO A 330 -5.95 10.60 7.87
CA PRO A 330 -4.80 11.35 7.40
C PRO A 330 -4.95 12.87 7.58
N ARG A 331 -3.84 13.56 7.83
CA ARG A 331 -3.75 15.02 7.73
C ARG A 331 -3.32 15.39 6.32
N TYR A 332 -3.89 16.48 5.79
CA TYR A 332 -3.62 16.90 4.43
C TYR A 332 -3.09 18.34 4.39
N PRO A 333 -2.17 18.67 3.47
CA PRO A 333 -1.77 20.05 3.25
C PRO A 333 -2.97 20.92 2.90
N GLY A 334 -3.10 22.05 3.60
CA GLY A 334 -4.26 22.93 3.51
C GLY A 334 -3.87 24.39 3.48
N ARG A 335 -4.80 25.25 3.07
CA ARG A 335 -4.59 26.70 3.15
C ARG A 335 -4.77 27.18 4.57
N ILE A 336 -4.03 28.20 4.96
CA ILE A 336 -4.09 28.75 6.31
C ILE A 336 -4.62 30.17 6.27
N TYR A 337 -5.51 30.51 7.20
CA TYR A 337 -5.95 31.87 7.41
C TYR A 337 -4.83 32.72 8.02
N LYS A 338 -4.07 33.40 7.17
CA LYS A 338 -2.81 34.05 7.55
C LYS A 338 -3.00 35.26 8.50
N LYS A 339 -4.16 35.92 8.49
CA LYS A 339 -4.41 37.13 9.30
C LYS A 339 -4.33 36.88 10.81
N SER A 340 -4.68 35.67 11.28
CA SER A 340 -4.66 35.36 12.71
C SER A 340 -3.26 35.05 13.26
N LEU A 341 -2.29 34.78 12.40
CA LEU A 341 -0.93 34.37 12.81
C LEU A 341 -0.21 35.45 13.62
N HIS A 342 -0.40 36.72 13.25
CA HIS A 342 0.18 37.87 13.95
C HIS A 342 -0.30 38.01 15.39
N GLY A 343 -1.51 37.53 15.69
CA GLY A 343 -2.10 37.62 17.02
C GLY A 343 -1.63 36.53 17.98
N ILE A 344 -0.81 35.56 17.54
CA ILE A 344 -0.33 34.45 18.37
C ILE A 344 0.78 34.94 19.30
N GLN A 345 0.55 34.82 20.61
CA GLN A 345 1.46 35.33 21.67
C GLN A 345 2.49 34.31 22.13
N ASN A 346 2.32 33.02 21.80
CA ASN A 346 3.23 31.96 22.20
C ASN A 346 4.65 32.22 21.67
N LYS A 347 5.63 32.31 22.59
CA LYS A 347 7.02 32.68 22.27
C LYS A 347 7.71 31.64 21.39
N GLN A 348 7.52 30.35 21.68
CA GLN A 348 8.11 29.26 20.90
C GLN A 348 7.56 29.25 19.48
N PHE A 349 6.25 29.41 19.31
CA PHE A 349 5.65 29.52 17.98
C PHE A 349 6.20 30.72 17.19
N ARG A 350 6.38 31.88 17.82
CA ARG A 350 7.00 33.04 17.15
C ARG A 350 8.45 32.80 16.73
N ARG A 351 9.16 31.93 17.45
CA ARG A 351 10.53 31.57 17.10
C ARG A 351 10.59 30.43 16.10
N SER A 352 9.55 29.60 15.98
CA SER A 352 9.53 28.38 15.16
C SER A 352 10.00 28.46 13.71
N GLY A 353 10.00 29.63 13.07
CA GLY A 353 10.21 29.76 11.62
C GLY A 353 8.96 29.51 10.78
N PHE A 354 7.84 29.10 11.40
CA PHE A 354 6.59 28.79 10.72
C PHE A 354 5.99 30.03 10.03
N TYR A 355 6.14 31.21 10.63
CA TYR A 355 5.61 32.46 10.11
C TYR A 355 6.30 32.87 8.79
N GLU A 356 7.61 32.68 8.72
CA GLU A 356 8.44 32.93 7.54
C GLU A 356 8.10 31.97 6.40
N LEU A 357 7.95 30.68 6.73
CA LEU A 357 7.58 29.64 5.77
C LEU A 357 6.20 29.92 5.13
N ILE A 358 5.19 30.17 5.96
CA ILE A 358 3.81 30.27 5.47
C ILE A 358 3.54 31.52 4.64
N ARG A 359 4.37 32.55 4.73
CA ARG A 359 4.24 33.71 3.83
C ARG A 359 4.41 33.30 2.37
N LYS A 360 5.29 32.33 2.10
CA LYS A 360 5.65 31.90 0.75
C LYS A 360 4.88 30.66 0.29
N SER A 361 4.46 29.80 1.21
CA SER A 361 3.71 28.58 0.88
C SER A 361 2.22 28.87 0.62
N GLU A 362 1.67 28.19 -0.39
CA GLU A 362 0.24 28.26 -0.72
C GLU A 362 -0.60 27.33 0.17
N LYS A 363 -0.10 26.11 0.41
CA LYS A 363 -0.69 25.07 1.26
C LYS A 363 0.41 24.44 2.12
N ILE A 364 0.09 24.07 3.35
CA ILE A 364 0.98 23.37 4.29
C ILE A 364 0.17 22.51 5.27
N GLU A 365 0.80 21.47 5.81
CA GLU A 365 0.28 20.72 6.96
C GLU A 365 0.99 21.25 8.23
N PRO A 366 0.35 22.15 9.00
CA PRO A 366 0.99 22.82 10.15
C PRO A 366 1.45 21.87 11.25
N ILE A 367 0.73 20.78 11.51
CA ILE A 367 1.04 19.86 12.60
C ILE A 367 2.35 19.16 12.28
N TYR A 368 2.49 18.64 11.06
CA TYR A 368 3.69 17.96 10.61
C TYR A 368 4.93 18.87 10.64
N TYR A 369 4.80 20.17 10.32
CA TYR A 369 5.91 21.11 10.50
C TYR A 369 6.31 21.24 11.97
N LEU A 370 5.34 21.45 12.87
CA LEU A 370 5.60 21.63 14.30
C LEU A 370 6.17 20.36 14.95
N ASP A 371 5.69 19.18 14.54
CA ASP A 371 6.22 17.89 14.97
C ASP A 371 7.69 17.73 14.53
N ARG A 372 8.03 18.11 13.28
CA ARG A 372 9.41 18.05 12.77
C ARG A 372 10.33 19.04 13.47
N LEU A 373 9.84 20.24 13.79
CA LEU A 373 10.60 21.21 14.57
C LEU A 373 10.97 20.68 15.96
N SER A 374 10.07 19.93 16.60
CA SER A 374 10.35 19.29 17.89
C SER A 374 11.49 18.27 17.80
N TRP A 375 11.58 17.50 16.71
CA TRP A 375 12.65 16.52 16.51
C TRP A 375 13.95 17.13 16.00
N TYR A 376 13.86 18.20 15.20
CA TYR A 376 14.98 18.86 14.55
C TYR A 376 14.93 20.37 14.78
N PRO A 377 15.40 20.89 15.93
CA PRO A 377 15.30 22.33 16.25
C PRO A 377 15.94 23.25 15.20
N TYR A 378 16.93 22.77 14.44
CA TYR A 378 17.54 23.52 13.34
C TYR A 378 16.57 23.85 12.19
N PHE A 379 15.39 23.22 12.12
CA PHE A 379 14.33 23.58 11.17
C PHE A 379 13.95 25.06 11.24
N GLU A 380 13.94 25.62 12.44
CA GLU A 380 13.70 27.04 12.67
C GLU A 380 14.71 27.88 11.86
N GLN A 381 15.99 27.52 11.92
CA GLN A 381 17.05 28.26 11.26
C GLN A 381 16.92 28.17 9.74
N LEU A 382 16.58 27.00 9.20
CA LEU A 382 16.35 26.80 7.77
C LEU A 382 15.19 27.67 7.26
N ALA A 383 14.06 27.63 7.97
CA ALA A 383 12.87 28.40 7.59
C ALA A 383 13.10 29.91 7.68
N LYS A 384 13.74 30.39 8.76
CA LYS A 384 14.09 31.81 8.93
C LYS A 384 15.13 32.29 7.92
N ALA A 385 16.06 31.42 7.54
CA ALA A 385 17.05 31.72 6.52
C ALA A 385 16.46 31.69 5.10
N GLY A 386 15.17 31.37 4.93
CA GLY A 386 14.48 31.33 3.63
C GLY A 386 14.94 30.17 2.75
N LEU A 387 15.42 29.07 3.34
CA LEU A 387 15.81 27.85 2.64
C LEU A 387 14.59 26.96 2.41
N ASP A 388 13.56 27.52 1.76
CA ASP A 388 12.21 26.95 1.72
C ASP A 388 12.19 25.56 1.05
N GLN A 389 12.96 25.36 -0.02
CA GLN A 389 13.03 24.05 -0.72
C GLN A 389 13.65 22.95 0.14
N LEU A 390 14.64 23.27 0.99
CA LEU A 390 15.19 22.31 1.95
C LEU A 390 14.16 21.92 3.01
N VAL A 391 13.40 22.89 3.50
CA VAL A 391 12.29 22.62 4.43
C VAL A 391 11.27 21.69 3.75
N ASP A 392 10.88 21.96 2.51
CA ASP A 392 9.94 21.14 1.74
C ASP A 392 10.48 19.71 1.45
N ASP A 393 11.77 19.57 1.14
CA ASP A 393 12.42 18.27 0.91
C ASP A 393 12.40 17.41 2.18
N ILE A 394 12.71 18.01 3.34
CA ILE A 394 12.69 17.27 4.62
C ILE A 394 11.25 16.94 5.02
N LEU A 395 10.29 17.85 4.80
CA LEU A 395 8.89 17.55 5.06
C LEU A 395 8.42 16.39 4.16
N SER A 396 8.67 16.44 2.86
CA SER A 396 8.18 15.42 1.91
C SER A 396 8.81 14.04 2.09
N THR A 397 10.11 13.97 2.39
CA THR A 397 10.83 12.70 2.54
C THR A 397 10.83 12.17 3.97
N GLY A 398 10.65 13.05 4.95
CA GLY A 398 10.80 12.74 6.37
C GLY A 398 12.23 12.47 6.82
N THR A 399 13.22 12.69 5.94
CA THR A 399 14.64 12.42 6.19
C THR A 399 15.36 13.68 6.64
N SER A 400 16.28 13.55 7.60
CA SER A 400 17.15 14.65 8.01
C SER A 400 18.17 14.97 6.91
N ILE A 401 18.81 16.13 7.04
CA ILE A 401 19.97 16.53 6.25
C ILE A 401 21.19 16.54 7.16
N TYR A 402 22.38 16.58 6.56
CA TYR A 402 23.58 16.88 7.32
C TYR A 402 23.42 18.23 8.03
N PHE A 403 23.54 18.21 9.36
CA PHE A 403 23.52 19.40 10.20
C PHE A 403 24.38 19.15 11.42
N GLN A 404 25.39 19.99 11.64
CA GLN A 404 26.25 19.95 12.82
C GLN A 404 26.23 21.33 13.47
N GLU A 405 25.99 21.45 14.77
CA GLU A 405 25.97 22.76 15.41
C GLU A 405 27.29 23.51 15.22
N ALA A 406 27.20 24.78 14.82
CA ALA A 406 28.33 25.64 14.51
C ALA A 406 28.00 27.11 14.78
N ASP A 407 29.00 27.97 14.67
CA ASP A 407 28.93 29.44 14.82
C ASP A 407 28.06 30.13 13.75
N SER A 408 27.81 29.47 12.61
CA SER A 408 26.96 29.99 11.54
C SER A 408 26.15 28.88 10.86
N LEU A 409 24.98 29.24 10.31
CA LEU A 409 24.14 28.31 9.55
C LEU A 409 24.86 27.67 8.35
N GLY A 410 25.75 28.43 7.71
CA GLY A 410 26.55 27.92 6.59
C GLY A 410 27.44 26.77 7.05
N HIS A 411 28.23 27.00 8.11
CA HIS A 411 29.10 25.98 8.70
C HIS A 411 28.29 24.80 9.23
N ALA A 412 27.11 25.06 9.78
CA ALA A 412 26.25 24.00 10.29
C ALA A 412 25.74 23.05 9.19
N LEU A 413 25.54 23.58 7.99
CA LEU A 413 25.22 22.83 6.79
C LEU A 413 26.46 22.28 6.06
N GLY A 414 27.65 22.42 6.63
CA GLY A 414 28.91 21.98 6.03
C GLY A 414 29.46 22.91 4.95
N ILE A 415 28.82 24.05 4.67
CA ILE A 415 29.19 25.01 3.62
C ILE A 415 29.71 26.34 4.20
N ASP A 416 29.98 27.34 3.37
CA ASP A 416 30.34 28.70 3.80
C ASP A 416 29.23 29.71 3.45
N LYS A 417 29.42 30.98 3.83
CA LYS A 417 28.44 32.05 3.58
C LYS A 417 28.18 32.30 2.08
N PHE A 418 29.18 32.16 1.23
CA PHE A 418 29.04 32.34 -0.22
C PHE A 418 28.13 31.24 -0.81
N ARG A 419 28.40 29.98 -0.46
CA ARG A 419 27.60 28.82 -0.88
C ARG A 419 26.19 28.82 -0.29
N LEU A 420 26.03 29.28 0.95
CA LEU A 420 24.71 29.45 1.58
C LEU A 420 23.83 30.45 0.79
N ASN A 421 24.42 31.56 0.32
CA ASN A 421 23.69 32.51 -0.51
C ASN A 421 23.30 31.90 -1.87
N ARG A 422 24.18 31.10 -2.48
CA ARG A 422 23.86 30.37 -3.72
C ARG A 422 22.72 29.38 -3.53
N LEU A 423 22.73 28.62 -2.44
CA LEU A 423 21.66 27.69 -2.08
C LEU A 423 20.31 28.42 -1.98
N ARG A 424 20.28 29.55 -1.27
CA ARG A 424 19.08 30.39 -1.12
C ARG A 424 18.58 30.96 -2.45
N ASN A 425 19.47 31.58 -3.23
CA ASN A 425 19.11 32.27 -4.48
C ASN A 425 18.58 31.32 -5.54
N ASN A 426 19.10 30.09 -5.58
CA ASN A 426 18.66 29.06 -6.51
C ASN A 426 17.47 28.24 -6.00
N LYS A 427 16.93 28.55 -4.80
CA LYS A 427 15.93 27.71 -4.12
C LYS A 427 16.36 26.24 -4.07
N GLY A 428 17.65 26.02 -3.77
CA GLY A 428 18.25 24.70 -3.82
C GLY A 428 17.73 23.79 -2.71
N GLY A 429 17.39 22.56 -3.10
CA GLY A 429 17.01 21.49 -2.18
C GLY A 429 18.21 20.68 -1.69
N ARG A 430 17.95 19.46 -1.23
CA ARG A 430 18.95 18.57 -0.65
C ARG A 430 20.11 18.26 -1.60
N ILE A 431 19.80 17.88 -2.85
CA ILE A 431 20.84 17.53 -3.84
C ILE A 431 21.71 18.75 -4.16
N PHE A 432 21.11 19.95 -4.23
CA PHE A 432 21.86 21.18 -4.45
C PHE A 432 22.84 21.43 -3.31
N LEU A 433 22.42 21.23 -2.06
CA LEU A 433 23.29 21.32 -0.89
C LEU A 433 24.42 20.28 -0.94
N GLU A 434 24.14 19.03 -1.29
CA GLU A 434 25.16 17.97 -1.43
C GLU A 434 26.24 18.35 -2.46
N TRP A 435 25.85 18.94 -3.59
CA TRP A 435 26.79 19.48 -4.57
C TRP A 435 27.62 20.65 -4.05
N LEU A 436 27.04 21.55 -3.25
CA LEU A 436 27.81 22.64 -2.64
C LEU A 436 28.80 22.15 -1.57
N ILE A 437 28.46 21.11 -0.82
CA ILE A 437 29.36 20.45 0.12
C ILE A 437 30.54 19.81 -0.64
N PHE A 438 30.24 19.07 -1.72
CA PHE A 438 31.25 18.50 -2.60
C PHE A 438 32.16 19.57 -3.22
N GLU A 439 31.57 20.65 -3.73
CA GLU A 439 32.29 21.80 -4.31
C GLU A 439 33.29 22.41 -3.32
N LYS A 440 32.89 22.54 -2.04
CA LYS A 440 33.77 23.06 -0.97
C LYS A 440 34.97 22.14 -0.75
N GLY A 441 34.77 20.82 -0.73
CA GLY A 441 35.84 19.85 -0.62
C GLY A 441 36.79 19.84 -1.83
N LEU A 442 36.25 20.09 -3.03
CA LEU A 442 37.04 20.18 -4.27
C LEU A 442 37.87 21.47 -4.37
N GLY A 443 37.47 22.54 -3.66
CA GLY A 443 38.12 23.86 -3.73
C GLY A 443 37.90 24.60 -5.06
N LYS A 444 36.96 24.15 -5.91
CA LYS A 444 36.64 24.76 -7.21
C LYS A 444 35.16 25.04 -7.32
N VAL A 445 34.78 26.25 -7.75
CA VAL A 445 33.37 26.66 -7.92
C VAL A 445 32.76 26.01 -9.16
N ILE A 446 31.62 25.34 -8.99
CA ILE A 446 30.78 24.75 -10.05
C ILE A 446 29.66 25.74 -10.37
N LYS A 447 29.25 25.86 -11.63
CA LYS A 447 28.17 26.79 -12.00
C LYS A 447 26.81 26.39 -11.43
N ASP A 448 26.01 27.38 -11.04
CA ASP A 448 24.67 27.15 -10.46
C ASP A 448 23.71 26.41 -11.41
N ASP A 449 23.76 26.69 -12.72
CA ASP A 449 22.91 26.03 -13.72
C ASP A 449 23.26 24.53 -13.85
N VAL A 450 24.52 24.16 -13.62
CA VAL A 450 25.00 22.78 -13.64
C VAL A 450 24.49 22.04 -12.40
N ILE A 451 24.62 22.64 -11.22
CA ILE A 451 24.08 22.05 -9.97
C ILE A 451 22.55 21.95 -10.03
N ALA A 452 21.87 22.97 -10.57
CA ALA A 452 20.43 22.96 -10.77
C ALA A 452 20.00 21.84 -11.73
N TRP A 453 20.76 21.60 -12.80
CA TRP A 453 20.53 20.50 -13.73
C TRP A 453 20.67 19.14 -13.04
N PHE A 454 21.74 18.91 -12.28
CA PHE A 454 21.90 17.67 -11.51
C PHE A 454 20.78 17.46 -10.50
N SER A 455 20.37 18.53 -9.81
CA SER A 455 19.25 18.52 -8.87
C SER A 455 17.94 18.11 -9.55
N LYS A 456 17.66 18.66 -10.75
CA LYS A 456 16.49 18.31 -11.57
C LYS A 456 16.52 16.86 -12.04
N CYS A 457 17.69 16.36 -12.44
CA CYS A 457 17.91 14.98 -12.84
C CYS A 457 18.01 14.00 -11.65
N LYS A 458 17.99 14.52 -10.41
CA LYS A 458 18.15 13.76 -9.16
C LYS A 458 19.48 13.01 -9.06
N ILE A 459 20.56 13.59 -9.56
CA ILE A 459 21.91 13.00 -9.54
C ILE A 459 22.72 13.68 -8.43
N ASN A 460 23.19 12.91 -7.45
CA ASN A 460 24.04 13.43 -6.39
C ASN A 460 25.54 13.22 -6.71
N PRO A 461 26.47 13.92 -6.02
CA PRO A 461 27.89 13.80 -6.30
C PRO A 461 28.46 12.38 -6.06
N THR A 462 27.97 11.68 -5.03
CA THR A 462 28.50 10.35 -4.65
C THR A 462 28.26 9.30 -5.74
N GLU A 463 27.17 9.42 -6.51
CA GLU A 463 26.88 8.54 -7.64
C GLU A 463 27.85 8.72 -8.81
N LEU A 464 28.56 9.86 -8.86
CA LEU A 464 29.51 10.19 -9.91
C LEU A 464 30.96 10.01 -9.47
N SER A 465 31.21 9.44 -8.28
CA SER A 465 32.57 9.26 -7.74
C SER A 465 33.49 8.46 -8.66
N PHE A 466 32.92 7.58 -9.50
CA PHE A 466 33.65 6.76 -10.46
C PHE A 466 34.31 7.54 -11.61
N ILE A 467 33.88 8.79 -11.85
CA ILE A 467 34.35 9.62 -12.97
C ILE A 467 34.78 11.04 -12.57
N LEU A 468 34.43 11.52 -11.38
CA LEU A 468 34.77 12.87 -10.92
C LEU A 468 36.28 13.13 -10.81
N ASP A 469 37.12 12.09 -10.81
CA ASP A 469 38.58 12.22 -10.85
C ASP A 469 39.13 12.67 -12.22
N ARG A 470 38.35 12.48 -13.31
CA ARG A 470 38.80 12.74 -14.68
C ARG A 470 37.86 13.61 -15.52
N MET A 471 36.65 13.89 -15.05
CA MET A 471 35.70 14.81 -15.71
C MET A 471 35.16 15.86 -14.74
N SER A 472 35.11 17.11 -15.20
CA SER A 472 34.44 18.18 -14.46
C SER A 472 32.91 17.97 -14.46
N PRO A 473 32.18 18.49 -13.46
CA PRO A 473 30.72 18.42 -13.42
C PRO A 473 30.04 18.95 -14.69
N GLU A 474 30.59 20.01 -15.31
CA GLU A 474 30.14 20.54 -16.61
C GLU A 474 30.30 19.51 -17.73
N GLN A 475 31.45 18.83 -17.78
CA GLN A 475 31.70 17.81 -18.80
C GLN A 475 30.78 16.60 -18.62
N ILE A 476 30.51 16.21 -17.37
CA ILE A 476 29.57 15.13 -17.04
C ILE A 476 28.15 15.48 -17.47
N LYS A 477 27.65 16.69 -17.14
CA LYS A 477 26.35 17.19 -17.61
C LYS A 477 26.25 17.09 -19.13
N ASN A 478 27.20 17.70 -19.85
CA ASN A 478 27.18 17.74 -21.32
C ASN A 478 27.25 16.33 -21.93
N TYR A 479 28.00 15.41 -21.31
CA TYR A 479 28.07 14.02 -21.75
C TYR A 479 26.73 13.29 -21.56
N LEU A 480 26.13 13.38 -20.38
CA LEU A 480 24.87 12.73 -20.06
C LEU A 480 23.69 13.30 -20.88
N GLU A 481 23.66 14.61 -21.13
CA GLU A 481 22.66 15.23 -22.03
C GLU A 481 22.74 14.63 -23.44
N LYS A 482 23.95 14.57 -24.00
CA LYS A 482 24.16 13.97 -25.33
C LYS A 482 23.78 12.49 -25.37
N GLN A 483 24.14 11.72 -24.34
CA GLN A 483 23.79 10.29 -24.30
C GLN A 483 22.26 10.08 -24.12
N ALA A 484 21.59 10.96 -23.38
CA ALA A 484 20.14 10.91 -23.23
C ALA A 484 19.40 11.21 -24.55
N GLU A 485 19.91 12.13 -25.37
CA GLU A 485 19.39 12.41 -26.70
C GLU A 485 19.56 11.21 -27.65
N GLU A 486 20.70 10.50 -27.57
CA GLU A 486 21.01 9.36 -28.45
C GLU A 486 20.24 8.09 -28.08
N SER A 487 19.83 7.91 -26.81
CA SER A 487 19.26 6.65 -26.31
C SER A 487 17.81 6.75 -25.79
N GLU A 488 17.20 7.94 -25.81
CA GLU A 488 15.89 8.24 -25.21
C GLU A 488 15.77 7.88 -23.71
N LYS A 489 16.89 7.64 -23.01
CA LYS A 489 16.91 7.33 -21.56
C LYS A 489 17.06 8.60 -20.73
N LYS A 490 16.64 8.54 -19.48
CA LYS A 490 16.84 9.66 -18.54
C LYS A 490 18.32 9.70 -18.13
N PRO A 491 18.90 10.91 -17.95
CA PRO A 491 20.27 11.06 -17.47
C PRO A 491 20.58 10.29 -16.19
N LYS A 492 19.61 10.17 -15.28
CA LYS A 492 19.75 9.40 -14.04
C LYS A 492 20.06 7.92 -14.27
N ASP A 493 19.38 7.29 -15.23
CA ASP A 493 19.52 5.87 -15.53
C ASP A 493 20.85 5.60 -16.25
N LEU A 494 21.29 6.58 -17.06
CA LEU A 494 22.57 6.53 -17.76
C LEU A 494 23.78 6.57 -16.82
N VAL A 495 23.67 7.19 -15.64
CA VAL A 495 24.76 7.15 -14.63
C VAL A 495 25.09 5.71 -14.25
N GLY A 496 24.07 4.88 -13.98
CA GLY A 496 24.25 3.46 -13.69
C GLY A 496 24.82 2.68 -14.88
N THR A 497 24.25 2.89 -16.08
CA THR A 497 24.74 2.24 -17.31
C THR A 497 26.20 2.57 -17.59
N TRP A 498 26.61 3.80 -17.32
CA TRP A 498 27.98 4.25 -17.53
C TRP A 498 28.95 3.60 -16.56
N LYS A 499 28.59 3.56 -15.27
CA LYS A 499 29.37 2.87 -14.26
C LYS A 499 29.55 1.39 -14.61
N ASP A 500 28.45 0.69 -14.94
CA ASP A 500 28.46 -0.73 -15.31
C ASP A 500 29.36 -0.97 -16.53
N TYR A 501 29.28 -0.10 -17.55
CA TYR A 501 30.16 -0.17 -18.71
C TYR A 501 31.64 -0.07 -18.33
N LEU A 502 32.03 0.88 -17.46
CA LEU A 502 33.43 1.04 -17.06
C LEU A 502 33.93 -0.12 -16.21
N ASP A 503 33.10 -0.61 -15.27
CA ASP A 503 33.43 -1.77 -14.45
C ASP A 503 33.64 -3.02 -15.33
N MET A 504 32.84 -3.19 -16.40
CA MET A 504 33.03 -4.29 -17.36
C MET A 504 34.21 -4.07 -18.32
N ALA A 505 34.45 -2.83 -18.74
CA ALA A 505 35.59 -2.47 -19.58
C ALA A 505 36.91 -2.77 -18.85
N GLU A 506 36.99 -2.47 -17.55
CA GLU A 506 38.12 -2.80 -16.70
C GLU A 506 38.35 -4.32 -16.61
N LYS A 507 37.28 -5.12 -16.46
CA LYS A 507 37.36 -6.60 -16.50
C LYS A 507 37.87 -7.16 -17.84
N LEU A 508 37.63 -6.45 -18.93
CA LEU A 508 38.17 -6.77 -20.26
C LEU A 508 39.60 -6.27 -20.47
N GLY A 509 40.21 -5.61 -19.48
CA GLY A 509 41.56 -5.06 -19.57
C GLY A 509 41.64 -3.75 -20.36
N LEU A 510 40.51 -3.10 -20.64
CA LEU A 510 40.50 -1.79 -21.27
C LEU A 510 40.98 -0.73 -20.29
N ASN A 511 41.78 0.22 -20.78
CA ASN A 511 42.26 1.33 -19.97
C ASN A 511 41.11 2.33 -19.69
N VAL A 512 40.44 2.18 -18.56
CA VAL A 512 39.35 3.07 -18.13
C VAL A 512 39.80 4.49 -17.80
N LYS A 513 41.10 4.80 -17.80
CA LYS A 513 41.64 6.16 -17.72
C LYS A 513 41.77 6.84 -19.08
N ASP A 514 41.61 6.11 -20.19
CA ASP A 514 41.60 6.70 -21.53
C ASP A 514 40.26 7.39 -21.80
N SER A 515 40.32 8.63 -22.30
CA SER A 515 39.15 9.43 -22.69
C SER A 515 38.24 8.76 -23.71
N ILE A 516 38.77 7.90 -24.59
CA ILE A 516 37.98 7.15 -25.56
C ILE A 516 37.10 6.13 -24.86
N VAL A 517 37.60 5.52 -23.77
CA VAL A 517 36.90 4.52 -22.97
C VAL A 517 35.96 5.22 -22.00
N TYR A 518 36.46 6.10 -21.13
CA TYR A 518 35.59 6.69 -20.11
C TYR A 518 34.55 7.64 -20.68
N ARG A 519 34.78 8.25 -21.84
CA ARG A 519 33.82 9.14 -22.52
C ARG A 519 33.29 8.51 -23.81
N VAL A 520 32.97 7.22 -23.74
CA VAL A 520 32.53 6.44 -24.90
C VAL A 520 31.27 7.05 -25.56
N ARG A 521 31.24 7.07 -26.89
CA ARG A 521 30.05 7.46 -27.67
C ARG A 521 29.09 6.28 -27.78
N LYS A 522 27.78 6.54 -27.82
CA LYS A 522 26.74 5.50 -27.87
C LYS A 522 26.89 4.51 -26.70
N LEU A 523 26.88 5.04 -25.49
CA LEU A 523 27.14 4.32 -24.24
C LEU A 523 26.33 3.03 -24.15
N GLU A 524 25.04 3.06 -24.46
CA GLU A 524 24.18 1.86 -24.39
C GLU A 524 24.61 0.77 -25.38
N LEU A 525 24.96 1.16 -26.61
CA LEU A 525 25.46 0.22 -27.61
C LEU A 525 26.75 -0.44 -27.12
N ARG A 526 27.70 0.36 -26.62
CA ARG A 526 29.00 -0.12 -26.15
C ARG A 526 28.90 -0.93 -24.86
N HIS A 527 27.98 -0.58 -23.98
CA HIS A 527 27.60 -1.38 -22.82
C HIS A 527 27.14 -2.78 -23.26
N ASN A 528 26.26 -2.87 -24.26
CA ASN A 528 25.79 -4.16 -24.78
C ASN A 528 26.88 -4.96 -25.49
N GLU A 529 27.77 -4.29 -26.24
CA GLU A 529 28.93 -4.95 -26.87
C GLU A 529 29.88 -5.55 -25.83
N VAL A 530 30.19 -4.80 -24.77
CA VAL A 530 31.07 -5.27 -23.68
C VAL A 530 30.43 -6.43 -22.91
N ILE A 531 29.11 -6.43 -22.71
CA ILE A 531 28.39 -7.61 -22.17
C ILE A 531 28.62 -8.83 -23.06
N GLN A 532 28.51 -8.67 -24.38
CA GLN A 532 28.72 -9.79 -25.30
C GLN A 532 30.16 -10.28 -25.26
N MET A 533 31.15 -9.40 -25.27
CA MET A 533 32.57 -9.76 -25.16
C MET A 533 32.87 -10.52 -23.86
N LEU A 534 32.25 -10.15 -22.74
CA LEU A 534 32.40 -10.88 -21.48
C LEU A 534 31.81 -12.29 -21.55
N LYS A 535 30.63 -12.45 -22.19
CA LYS A 535 30.03 -13.77 -22.41
C LYS A 535 30.92 -14.63 -23.31
N ASP A 536 31.46 -14.05 -24.38
CA ASP A 536 32.34 -14.77 -25.30
C ASP A 536 33.63 -15.21 -24.59
N LYS A 537 34.24 -14.33 -23.79
CA LYS A 537 35.42 -14.65 -22.97
C LYS A 537 35.13 -15.73 -21.92
N GLU A 538 33.96 -15.70 -21.28
CA GLU A 538 33.54 -16.73 -20.34
C GLU A 538 33.36 -18.09 -21.03
N MET A 539 32.83 -18.10 -22.26
CA MET A 539 32.71 -19.31 -23.07
C MET A 539 34.08 -19.87 -23.47
N ASP A 540 35.01 -19.00 -23.88
CA ASP A 540 36.38 -19.40 -24.23
C ASP A 540 37.09 -20.05 -23.04
N LEU A 541 37.03 -19.41 -21.85
CA LEU A 541 37.61 -19.97 -20.63
C LEU A 541 37.02 -21.34 -20.26
N LYS A 542 35.70 -21.52 -20.38
CA LYS A 542 35.05 -22.81 -20.13
C LYS A 542 35.44 -23.88 -21.16
N ALA A 543 35.64 -23.48 -22.41
CA ALA A 543 36.13 -24.39 -23.44
C ALA A 543 37.56 -24.83 -23.10
N ASP A 544 38.44 -23.90 -22.73
CA ASP A 544 39.82 -24.19 -22.33
C ASP A 544 39.88 -25.14 -21.11
N GLU A 545 39.04 -24.92 -20.08
CA GLU A 545 38.94 -25.82 -18.92
C GLU A 545 38.55 -27.26 -19.31
N ILE A 546 37.66 -27.43 -20.29
CA ILE A 546 37.27 -28.75 -20.79
C ILE A 546 38.40 -29.39 -21.60
N VAL A 547 39.10 -28.62 -22.43
CA VAL A 547 40.27 -29.10 -23.18
C VAL A 547 41.38 -29.55 -22.24
N GLU A 548 41.62 -28.82 -21.16
CA GLU A 548 42.60 -29.17 -20.14
C GLU A 548 42.24 -30.46 -19.40
N LYS A 549 40.94 -30.66 -19.07
CA LYS A 549 40.43 -31.90 -18.45
C LYS A 549 40.42 -33.10 -19.40
N PHE A 550 40.18 -32.88 -20.69
CA PHE A 550 40.06 -33.93 -21.70
C PHE A 550 40.97 -33.65 -22.91
N PRO A 551 42.30 -33.86 -22.80
CA PRO A 551 43.26 -33.41 -23.81
C PRO A 551 43.07 -33.99 -25.22
N THR A 552 42.38 -35.13 -25.37
CA THR A 552 42.12 -35.77 -26.66
C THR A 552 40.90 -35.21 -27.41
N ILE A 553 40.10 -34.36 -26.76
CA ILE A 553 38.76 -34.00 -27.27
C ILE A 553 38.80 -33.16 -28.55
N GLU A 554 39.79 -32.28 -28.71
CA GLU A 554 39.96 -31.47 -29.92
C GLU A 554 40.31 -32.34 -31.13
N ALA A 555 41.22 -33.31 -30.95
CA ALA A 555 41.54 -34.28 -32.01
C ALA A 555 40.32 -35.15 -32.38
N VAL A 556 39.47 -35.49 -31.39
CA VAL A 556 38.20 -36.17 -31.66
C VAL A 556 37.30 -35.27 -32.51
N CYS A 557 37.07 -34.01 -32.13
CA CYS A 557 36.25 -33.06 -32.89
C CYS A 557 36.72 -32.93 -34.35
N GLU A 558 38.02 -32.80 -34.60
CA GLU A 558 38.58 -32.76 -35.96
C GLU A 558 38.24 -34.02 -36.78
N SER A 559 38.34 -35.20 -36.15
CA SER A 559 38.04 -36.48 -36.79
C SER A 559 36.56 -36.65 -37.18
N LEU A 560 35.65 -35.88 -36.57
CA LEU A 560 34.21 -35.99 -36.80
C LEU A 560 33.76 -35.48 -38.17
N LYS A 561 34.65 -34.86 -38.97
CA LYS A 561 34.35 -34.43 -40.34
C LYS A 561 33.72 -35.53 -41.21
N LYS A 562 34.07 -36.79 -40.98
CA LYS A 562 33.51 -37.94 -41.72
C LYS A 562 32.00 -38.14 -41.53
N TYR A 563 31.43 -37.61 -40.44
CA TYR A 563 30.01 -37.66 -40.12
C TYR A 563 29.19 -36.59 -40.85
N GLU A 564 29.82 -35.63 -41.52
CA GLU A 564 29.12 -34.59 -42.26
C GLU A 564 28.40 -35.14 -43.50
N TYR A 565 27.18 -34.69 -43.70
CA TYR A 565 26.33 -35.09 -44.83
C TYR A 565 25.28 -34.02 -45.10
N LYS A 566 24.95 -33.83 -46.37
CA LYS A 566 24.04 -32.77 -46.81
C LYS A 566 23.10 -33.28 -47.90
N ASN A 567 21.84 -32.86 -47.82
CA ASN A 567 20.89 -32.97 -48.92
C ASN A 567 20.22 -31.60 -49.19
N GLN A 568 19.16 -31.57 -49.99
CA GLN A 568 18.45 -30.35 -50.35
C GLN A 568 17.82 -29.61 -49.16
N LYS A 569 17.46 -30.30 -48.06
CA LYS A 569 16.69 -29.73 -46.95
C LYS A 569 17.45 -29.66 -45.62
N TYR A 570 18.29 -30.66 -45.33
CA TYR A 570 19.02 -30.78 -44.07
C TYR A 570 20.50 -31.09 -44.30
N GLN A 571 21.32 -30.73 -43.31
CA GLN A 571 22.73 -31.08 -43.25
C GLN A 571 23.17 -31.38 -41.82
N ILE A 572 24.16 -32.27 -41.69
CA ILE A 572 24.88 -32.55 -40.45
C ILE A 572 26.22 -31.86 -40.53
N VAL A 573 26.51 -31.04 -39.51
CA VAL A 573 27.76 -30.31 -39.32
C VAL A 573 28.43 -30.86 -38.07
N ALA A 574 29.72 -31.18 -38.17
CA ALA A 574 30.49 -31.62 -37.02
C ALA A 574 31.12 -30.41 -36.31
N PRO A 575 31.15 -30.38 -34.96
CA PRO A 575 31.94 -29.38 -34.24
C PRO A 575 33.42 -29.54 -34.61
N ARG A 576 34.12 -28.42 -34.76
CA ARG A 576 35.57 -28.41 -34.97
C ARG A 576 36.33 -28.25 -33.67
N SER A 577 35.70 -27.64 -32.66
CA SER A 577 36.27 -27.45 -31.33
C SER A 577 35.24 -27.60 -30.22
N VAL A 578 35.72 -27.72 -28.97
CA VAL A 578 34.86 -27.64 -27.78
C VAL A 578 34.08 -26.33 -27.75
N ARG A 579 34.67 -25.23 -28.23
CA ARG A 579 34.04 -23.92 -28.32
C ARG A 579 32.75 -23.96 -29.15
N ASP A 580 32.74 -24.69 -30.27
CA ASP A 580 31.55 -24.79 -31.14
C ASP A 580 30.37 -25.43 -30.41
N ILE A 581 30.65 -26.40 -29.52
CA ILE A 581 29.63 -27.06 -28.69
C ILE A 581 29.07 -26.09 -27.65
N PHE A 582 29.91 -25.22 -27.08
CA PHE A 582 29.46 -24.15 -26.18
C PHE A 582 28.60 -23.11 -26.89
N VAL A 583 28.98 -22.69 -28.10
CA VAL A 583 28.19 -21.78 -28.94
C VAL A 583 26.81 -22.39 -29.24
N GLU A 584 26.79 -23.63 -29.74
CA GLU A 584 25.55 -24.34 -30.06
C GLU A 584 24.62 -24.42 -28.83
N GLY A 585 25.17 -24.87 -27.69
CA GLY A 585 24.37 -25.07 -26.49
C GLY A 585 23.86 -23.79 -25.85
N ASN A 586 24.62 -22.69 -25.94
CA ASN A 586 24.19 -21.38 -25.46
C ASN A 586 23.07 -20.80 -26.34
N GLU A 587 23.19 -20.90 -27.67
CA GLU A 587 22.17 -20.43 -28.61
C GLU A 587 20.85 -21.21 -28.48
N LEU A 588 20.92 -22.53 -28.39
CA LEU A 588 19.74 -23.38 -28.16
C LEU A 588 19.28 -23.39 -26.69
N LYS A 589 19.99 -22.73 -25.77
CA LYS A 589 19.66 -22.66 -24.33
C LYS A 589 19.37 -24.03 -23.71
N HIS A 590 20.15 -25.04 -24.10
CA HIS A 590 19.96 -26.42 -23.64
C HIS A 590 21.19 -26.92 -22.87
N CYS A 591 20.99 -27.84 -21.93
CA CYS A 591 21.93 -28.14 -20.84
C CYS A 591 23.19 -28.93 -21.25
N ILE A 592 23.59 -28.96 -22.53
CA ILE A 592 24.80 -29.65 -23.00
C ILE A 592 26.06 -29.05 -22.38
N THR A 593 26.12 -27.72 -22.26
CA THR A 593 27.27 -26.97 -21.72
C THR A 593 27.44 -27.09 -20.20
N GLY A 594 26.44 -27.61 -19.49
CA GLY A 594 26.46 -27.79 -18.04
C GLY A 594 26.75 -29.22 -17.58
N LYS A 595 27.00 -30.16 -18.51
CA LYS A 595 27.19 -31.58 -18.19
C LYS A 595 28.51 -32.11 -18.75
N GLU A 596 29.50 -32.29 -17.88
CA GLU A 596 30.81 -32.86 -18.22
C GLU A 596 30.71 -34.26 -18.86
N THR A 597 29.60 -34.98 -18.62
CA THR A 597 29.37 -36.34 -19.15
C THR A 597 29.39 -36.41 -20.68
N TYR A 598 28.96 -35.36 -21.39
CA TYR A 598 29.01 -35.37 -22.86
C TYR A 598 30.46 -35.28 -23.36
N PHE A 599 31.29 -34.44 -22.74
CA PHE A 599 32.70 -34.30 -23.09
C PHE A 599 33.51 -35.55 -22.72
N ASP A 600 33.23 -36.18 -21.58
CA ASP A 600 33.85 -37.47 -21.19
C ASP A 600 33.53 -38.59 -22.19
N ARG A 601 32.27 -38.68 -22.65
CA ARG A 601 31.87 -39.65 -23.68
C ARG A 601 32.55 -39.38 -25.02
N MET A 602 32.67 -38.12 -25.42
CA MET A 602 33.40 -37.73 -26.64
C MET A 602 34.88 -38.11 -26.55
N ALA A 603 35.54 -37.80 -25.44
CA ALA A 603 36.96 -38.13 -25.21
C ALA A 603 37.20 -39.65 -25.21
N LYS A 604 36.25 -40.43 -24.69
CA LYS A 604 36.26 -41.91 -24.72
C LYS A 604 35.80 -42.53 -26.04
N GLN A 605 35.39 -41.69 -27.01
CA GLN A 605 34.82 -42.10 -28.30
C GLN A 605 33.59 -43.02 -28.17
N GLU A 606 32.78 -42.77 -27.14
CA GLU A 606 31.53 -43.49 -26.88
C GLU A 606 30.34 -42.87 -27.62
N SER A 607 30.25 -41.54 -27.61
CA SER A 607 29.27 -40.78 -28.37
C SER A 607 29.82 -39.39 -28.71
N TYR A 608 29.26 -38.80 -29.76
CA TYR A 608 29.67 -37.53 -30.35
C TYR A 608 28.50 -36.57 -30.40
N LEU A 609 28.79 -35.28 -30.21
CA LEU A 609 27.82 -34.22 -30.43
C LEU A 609 27.95 -33.72 -31.88
N LEU A 610 26.85 -33.75 -32.63
CA LEU A 610 26.76 -33.25 -34.00
C LEU A 610 25.61 -32.26 -34.13
N PHE A 611 25.70 -31.34 -35.09
CA PHE A 611 24.68 -30.31 -35.30
C PHE A 611 23.86 -30.63 -36.55
N LEU A 612 22.55 -30.81 -36.37
CA LEU A 612 21.60 -30.86 -37.46
C LEU A 612 21.18 -29.43 -37.79
N ARG A 613 21.36 -29.03 -39.05
CA ARG A 613 21.02 -27.70 -39.57
C ARG A 613 20.09 -27.82 -40.78
N LYS A 614 19.36 -26.75 -41.09
CA LYS A 614 18.65 -26.63 -42.37
C LYS A 614 19.63 -26.20 -43.46
N THR A 615 19.46 -26.72 -44.67
CA THR A 615 20.37 -26.45 -45.78
C THR A 615 20.32 -24.99 -46.25
N ASP A 616 19.17 -24.33 -46.13
CA ASP A 616 18.96 -22.92 -46.48
C ASP A 616 19.51 -21.93 -45.45
N THR A 617 19.75 -22.39 -44.21
CA THR A 617 20.20 -21.58 -43.08
C THR A 617 21.27 -22.31 -42.26
N PRO A 618 22.44 -22.64 -42.86
CA PRO A 618 23.52 -23.41 -42.21
C PRO A 618 23.95 -22.83 -40.86
N GLU A 619 24.05 -21.50 -40.78
CA GLU A 619 24.58 -20.80 -39.61
C GLU A 619 23.63 -20.80 -38.40
N LYS A 620 22.34 -21.10 -38.59
CA LYS A 620 21.36 -21.09 -37.49
C LYS A 620 21.21 -22.47 -36.84
N PRO A 621 21.44 -22.61 -35.52
CA PRO A 621 21.20 -23.85 -34.79
C PRO A 621 19.77 -24.35 -34.97
N TYR A 622 19.61 -25.65 -35.16
CA TYR A 622 18.30 -26.29 -35.35
C TYR A 622 18.10 -27.44 -34.36
N TYR A 623 18.95 -28.47 -34.39
CA TYR A 623 19.00 -29.51 -33.35
C TYR A 623 20.45 -29.95 -33.08
N THR A 624 20.74 -30.33 -31.85
CA THR A 624 21.96 -31.06 -31.49
C THR A 624 21.65 -32.55 -31.34
N LEU A 625 22.53 -33.40 -31.86
CA LEU A 625 22.44 -34.85 -31.88
C LEU A 625 23.55 -35.45 -31.02
N GLU A 626 23.22 -36.35 -30.10
CA GLU A 626 24.20 -37.26 -29.48
C GLU A 626 24.22 -38.56 -30.26
N VAL A 627 25.35 -38.91 -30.86
CA VAL A 627 25.47 -40.00 -31.85
C VAL A 627 26.61 -40.95 -31.49
N GLU A 628 26.37 -42.25 -31.56
CA GLU A 628 27.42 -43.28 -31.45
C GLU A 628 28.26 -43.39 -32.73
N PRO A 629 29.42 -44.08 -32.69
CA PRO A 629 30.32 -44.18 -33.84
C PRO A 629 29.70 -44.71 -35.14
N ASP A 630 28.68 -45.55 -35.07
CA ASP A 630 27.99 -46.10 -36.25
C ASP A 630 26.85 -45.23 -36.79
N GLY A 631 26.58 -44.07 -36.18
CA GLY A 631 25.44 -43.22 -36.55
C GLY A 631 24.17 -43.45 -35.73
N THR A 632 24.16 -44.37 -34.77
CA THR A 632 23.03 -44.54 -33.85
C THR A 632 22.81 -43.26 -33.03
N VAL A 633 21.62 -42.67 -33.13
CA VAL A 633 21.32 -41.39 -32.47
C VAL A 633 20.69 -41.65 -31.12
N ARG A 634 21.45 -41.41 -30.04
CA ARG A 634 21.00 -41.56 -28.65
C ARG A 634 19.98 -40.49 -28.26
N GLN A 635 20.25 -39.24 -28.65
CA GLN A 635 19.42 -38.09 -28.28
C GLN A 635 19.35 -37.06 -29.40
N LYS A 636 18.22 -36.34 -29.46
CA LYS A 636 17.93 -35.25 -30.39
C LYS A 636 17.32 -34.11 -29.58
N ARG A 637 17.96 -32.95 -29.49
CA ARG A 637 17.47 -31.83 -28.66
C ARG A 637 17.54 -30.50 -29.41
N THR A 638 16.53 -29.66 -29.20
CA THR A 638 16.46 -28.27 -29.67
C THR A 638 16.23 -27.33 -28.48
N TYR A 639 15.76 -26.10 -28.72
CA TYR A 639 15.55 -25.06 -27.71
C TYR A 639 15.00 -25.58 -26.38
N PHE A 640 15.73 -25.32 -25.29
CA PHE A 640 15.38 -25.72 -23.92
C PHE A 640 15.25 -27.24 -23.69
N ASP A 641 16.17 -28.04 -24.27
CA ASP A 641 16.22 -29.50 -24.14
C ASP A 641 14.94 -30.21 -24.67
N ARG A 642 14.24 -29.60 -25.64
CA ARG A 642 12.97 -30.13 -26.19
C ARG A 642 13.18 -30.97 -27.45
N GLN A 643 12.14 -31.70 -27.85
CA GLN A 643 11.93 -32.18 -29.21
C GLN A 643 10.61 -31.61 -29.71
N ASN A 644 10.64 -30.92 -30.84
CA ASN A 644 9.44 -30.39 -31.47
C ASN A 644 8.97 -31.38 -32.55
N PRO A 645 7.68 -31.36 -32.95
CA PRO A 645 7.12 -32.32 -33.92
C PRO A 645 7.81 -32.34 -35.29
N ASP A 646 8.53 -31.27 -35.64
CA ASP A 646 9.28 -31.16 -36.89
C ASP A 646 10.48 -32.13 -36.98
N ILE A 647 10.93 -32.70 -35.85
CA ILE A 647 11.99 -33.71 -35.82
C ILE A 647 11.62 -34.97 -36.60
N GLU A 648 10.32 -35.30 -36.74
CA GLU A 648 9.86 -36.49 -37.47
C GLU A 648 10.23 -36.43 -38.96
N GLU A 649 10.25 -35.23 -39.54
CA GLU A 649 10.69 -35.07 -40.92
C GLU A 649 12.21 -35.22 -41.06
N ALA A 650 12.96 -34.68 -40.09
CA ALA A 650 14.40 -34.83 -40.04
C ALA A 650 14.84 -36.28 -39.79
N LYS A 651 14.06 -37.10 -39.07
CA LYS A 651 14.34 -38.54 -38.88
C LYS A 651 14.50 -39.27 -40.22
N LYS A 652 13.67 -38.95 -41.23
CA LYS A 652 13.80 -39.54 -42.58
C LYS A 652 15.14 -39.21 -43.24
N PHE A 653 15.69 -38.03 -42.96
CA PHE A 653 17.03 -37.65 -43.39
C PHE A 653 18.12 -38.36 -42.58
N LEU A 654 17.95 -38.49 -41.26
CA LEU A 654 18.90 -39.19 -40.39
C LEU A 654 19.06 -40.67 -40.79
N VAL A 655 18.00 -41.37 -41.19
CA VAL A 655 18.10 -42.75 -41.73
C VAL A 655 19.01 -42.80 -42.96
N LYS A 656 18.79 -41.91 -43.93
CA LYS A 656 19.62 -41.85 -45.15
C LYS A 656 21.07 -41.50 -44.82
N TRP A 657 21.27 -40.65 -43.83
CA TRP A 657 22.61 -40.34 -43.35
C TRP A 657 23.30 -41.55 -42.72
N GLN A 658 22.61 -42.32 -41.87
CA GLN A 658 23.15 -43.55 -41.26
C GLN A 658 23.60 -44.54 -42.34
N GLU A 659 22.79 -44.78 -43.37
CA GLU A 659 23.14 -45.65 -44.51
C GLU A 659 24.42 -45.19 -45.25
N GLN A 660 24.60 -43.89 -45.41
CA GLN A 660 25.78 -43.30 -46.05
C GLN A 660 27.01 -43.35 -45.14
N LEU A 661 26.82 -43.15 -43.83
CA LEU A 661 27.88 -43.18 -42.85
C LEU A 661 28.48 -44.59 -42.71
N VAL A 662 27.66 -45.64 -42.66
CA VAL A 662 28.11 -47.04 -42.56
C VAL A 662 29.14 -47.40 -43.64
N ARG A 663 28.96 -46.87 -44.86
CA ARG A 663 29.88 -47.09 -45.99
C ARG A 663 31.26 -46.45 -45.79
N LYS A 664 31.36 -45.46 -44.90
CA LYS A 664 32.59 -44.72 -44.57
C LYS A 664 33.29 -45.24 -43.32
N LEU A 665 32.68 -46.15 -42.56
CA LEU A 665 33.22 -46.64 -41.29
C LEU A 665 34.39 -47.60 -41.50
N ASN A 666 35.50 -47.35 -40.82
CA ASN A 666 36.65 -48.24 -40.82
C ASN A 666 36.49 -49.37 -39.76
N LYS A 667 37.50 -50.24 -39.63
CA LYS A 667 37.46 -51.35 -38.64
C LYS A 667 37.41 -50.84 -37.19
N GLU A 668 38.10 -49.75 -36.89
CA GLU A 668 38.16 -49.16 -35.55
C GLU A 668 36.81 -48.56 -35.14
N ASP A 669 36.14 -47.86 -36.06
CA ASP A 669 34.80 -47.30 -35.86
C ASP A 669 33.77 -48.37 -35.51
N LYS A 670 33.86 -49.53 -36.16
CA LYS A 670 32.98 -50.68 -35.88
C LYS A 670 33.23 -51.27 -34.48
N ILE A 671 34.50 -51.32 -34.05
CA ILE A 671 34.85 -51.77 -32.69
C ILE A 671 34.33 -50.76 -31.65
N LEU A 672 34.50 -49.46 -31.91
CA LEU A 672 34.00 -48.41 -31.04
C LEU A 672 32.47 -48.41 -30.95
N SER A 673 31.75 -48.66 -32.05
CA SER A 673 30.29 -48.83 -32.04
C SER A 673 29.85 -49.98 -31.14
N LEU A 674 30.47 -51.17 -31.24
CA LEU A 674 30.14 -52.31 -30.40
C LEU A 674 30.34 -51.99 -28.91
N LYS A 675 31.46 -51.35 -28.57
CA LYS A 675 31.77 -50.92 -27.20
C LYS A 675 30.75 -49.88 -26.69
N SER A 676 30.40 -48.91 -27.53
CA SER A 676 29.43 -47.84 -27.21
C SER A 676 28.03 -48.40 -26.96
N ARG A 677 27.61 -49.38 -27.77
CA ARG A 677 26.34 -50.07 -27.61
C ARG A 677 26.27 -50.85 -26.29
N ASP A 678 27.34 -51.54 -25.91
CA ASP A 678 27.40 -52.29 -24.66
C ASP A 678 27.41 -51.36 -23.44
N LEU A 679 28.12 -50.23 -23.52
CA LEU A 679 28.11 -49.18 -22.50
C LEU A 679 26.72 -48.57 -22.33
N ARG A 680 26.04 -48.21 -23.43
CA ARG A 680 24.65 -47.70 -23.41
C ARG A 680 23.71 -48.70 -22.72
N LYS A 681 23.77 -49.98 -23.10
CA LYS A 681 22.91 -51.02 -22.51
C LYS A 681 23.16 -51.18 -21.01
N LYS A 682 24.42 -51.13 -20.57
CA LYS A 682 24.79 -51.14 -19.15
C LYS A 682 24.24 -49.91 -18.41
N GLU A 683 24.39 -48.73 -18.99
CA GLU A 683 23.92 -47.48 -18.40
C GLU A 683 22.39 -47.47 -18.24
N ILE A 684 21.65 -47.80 -19.29
CA ILE A 684 20.18 -47.86 -19.25
C ILE A 684 19.71 -48.86 -18.18
N LYS A 685 20.36 -50.03 -18.08
CA LYS A 685 20.06 -51.03 -17.05
C LYS A 685 20.32 -50.51 -15.63
N ASP A 686 21.41 -49.77 -15.44
CA ASP A 686 21.75 -49.16 -14.14
C ASP A 686 20.79 -48.02 -13.77
N LEU A 687 20.45 -47.14 -14.72
CA LEU A 687 19.46 -46.07 -14.52
C LEU A 687 18.08 -46.63 -14.14
N ARG A 688 17.67 -47.73 -14.78
CA ARG A 688 16.42 -48.45 -14.49
C ARG A 688 16.47 -49.10 -13.09
N LYS A 689 17.61 -49.69 -12.69
CA LYS A 689 17.83 -50.24 -11.34
C LYS A 689 17.78 -49.15 -10.26
N LYS A 690 18.40 -48.00 -10.51
CA LYS A 690 18.45 -46.84 -9.60
C LYS A 690 17.16 -46.01 -9.58
N LYS A 691 16.18 -46.34 -10.45
CA LYS A 691 14.89 -45.65 -10.59
C LYS A 691 15.03 -44.12 -10.73
N VAL A 692 16.01 -43.68 -11.51
CA VAL A 692 16.27 -42.25 -11.72
C VAL A 692 15.10 -41.61 -12.46
N LYS A 693 14.48 -40.58 -11.88
CA LYS A 693 13.31 -39.88 -12.44
C LYS A 693 13.69 -38.49 -12.94
N VAL A 694 13.03 -38.05 -14.01
CA VAL A 694 13.19 -36.70 -14.56
C VAL A 694 12.12 -35.76 -14.00
N ASN A 695 12.54 -34.58 -13.53
CA ASN A 695 11.65 -33.50 -13.11
C ASN A 695 11.80 -32.35 -14.11
N GLY A 696 10.97 -32.34 -15.15
CA GLY A 696 11.04 -31.37 -16.24
C GLY A 696 9.73 -31.30 -17.03
N PHE A 697 9.51 -30.18 -17.72
CA PHE A 697 8.27 -29.90 -18.45
C PHE A 697 8.00 -30.99 -19.51
N GLY A 698 6.89 -31.73 -19.36
CA GLY A 698 6.49 -32.83 -20.26
C GLY A 698 6.94 -34.24 -19.85
N PHE A 699 7.85 -34.39 -18.89
CA PHE A 699 8.42 -35.69 -18.49
C PHE A 699 8.41 -35.96 -16.97
N THR A 700 7.73 -35.11 -16.18
CA THR A 700 7.68 -35.20 -14.71
C THR A 700 7.26 -36.60 -14.25
N GLY A 701 8.17 -37.26 -13.52
CA GLY A 701 7.90 -38.55 -12.89
C GLY A 701 8.16 -39.79 -13.76
N LYS A 702 8.47 -39.62 -15.06
CA LYS A 702 8.94 -40.72 -15.92
C LYS A 702 10.37 -41.13 -15.56
N LEU A 703 10.70 -42.42 -15.75
CA LEU A 703 12.06 -42.92 -15.58
C LEU A 703 12.93 -42.40 -16.72
N LEU A 704 14.14 -41.95 -16.39
CA LEU A 704 15.10 -41.46 -17.40
C LEU A 704 15.46 -42.56 -18.41
N ALA A 705 15.57 -43.82 -17.97
CA ALA A 705 15.83 -44.97 -18.83
C ALA A 705 14.79 -45.12 -19.94
N ASP A 706 13.50 -44.92 -19.63
CA ASP A 706 12.42 -45.09 -20.60
C ASP A 706 12.45 -43.96 -21.64
N ILE A 707 12.75 -42.73 -21.22
CA ILE A 707 12.89 -41.57 -22.13
C ILE A 707 14.08 -41.76 -23.07
N LEU A 708 15.21 -42.27 -22.57
CA LEU A 708 16.40 -42.53 -23.40
C LEU A 708 16.16 -43.66 -24.41
N GLU A 709 15.39 -44.69 -24.04
CA GLU A 709 14.97 -45.74 -24.98
C GLU A 709 13.96 -45.22 -26.01
N GLU A 710 13.02 -44.36 -25.64
CA GLU A 710 12.07 -43.70 -26.56
C GLU A 710 12.80 -42.78 -27.57
N ASP A 711 13.84 -42.06 -27.13
CA ASP A 711 14.63 -41.16 -27.97
C ASP A 711 15.61 -41.88 -28.90
N LEU A 712 15.95 -43.13 -28.58
CA LEU A 712 16.95 -43.91 -29.28
C LEU A 712 16.49 -44.21 -30.72
N MET A 713 17.36 -43.88 -31.67
CA MET A 713 17.18 -44.24 -33.08
C MET A 713 18.35 -45.10 -33.49
N GLU A 714 18.14 -46.42 -33.42
CA GLU A 714 19.15 -47.41 -33.83
C GLU A 714 19.49 -47.26 -35.32
N ASN A 715 20.76 -47.49 -35.64
CA ASN A 715 21.16 -47.65 -37.02
C ASN A 715 20.57 -48.95 -37.57
N ALA A 716 19.77 -48.84 -38.63
CA ALA A 716 19.06 -49.97 -39.26
C ALA A 716 19.82 -50.59 -40.45
N ALA A 717 21.05 -50.14 -40.72
CA ALA A 717 21.85 -50.52 -41.89
C ALA A 717 22.93 -51.58 -41.60
#